data_AF-A0A840WF58-F1
#
_entry.id   AF-A0A840WF58-F1
#
_cell.length_a   1.000
_cell.length_b   1.000
_cell.length_c   1.000
_cell.angle_alpha   90.00
_cell.angle_beta   90.00
_cell.angle_gamma   90.00
#
_symmetry.space_group_name_H-M   'P 1'
#
loop_
_entity.id
_entity.type
_entity.pdbx_description
1 polymer ?
#
loop_
_entity_poly.entity_id
_entity_poly.type
_entity_poly.pdbx_seq_one_letter_code
_entity_poly.pdbx_strand_id
1 'polypeptide(L)'
;MGSSGKTTHATYATAPTIKLAPEEIVVEEEQAAWGEDITELIAPEPHLQQEQPPSEENLAPAPGAAEGEEEEPAGAHELSPDVPETSLVTPDAMASEAALPVPETPPEGVAAGVPVLVGGADLQDSAATLISYHSTDEAGPREVLLTTLNEDAEAKLMDALALSEEKLVPVQVEEEIHGRLPLDQDKQLYELCSKTAVSINHRLKHDQPIPQKTLDYLNNATTAVQEVLDNSDSTQDELVMAGVYKNWLNTMQDRIDKAGTVPYAQGGKVPKIGPYEHSGMVTVTKMVPAPTEESPHGLLTAKLRDASRIKANIDLSTGTTSWDGTSRSPAKGKEYEIDLGDGYTAVYRPHAANSENKSEYSLRGQLEVHAPQGSGHGQDLVKRLGALHLVNRAMSPREAEWTYLTNNIHAQGLGNKPAVKEALAKADQMEELQLQELFHQNAHQAVGLNADGLSSLAKGWQIEAAAACLPKKVRLVREAVATSVGFTNGAELAASTGYDPKPKAAGGWLTWGRFDLGNDKEVLNKAWEGKSLAHSVTGGNLANILATGVLASTERRATMGISTGLGMSEQQDKFTGGAGSVFMRVRKSTISHGPKLVWDDPLKVLDNTSIYGYPSDHFGAINPDHHLHSGSLTKDPKKIAEFSGGSNEVMVKNGLDLLGVHAPSRIICKDGAEKKKVLSVLKKKGVTQLGGKAIDQVVTV
;
A
#
# COMPACT_ATOMS: atom_id res chain seq x y z
N MET A 1 -6.87 22.20 -42.47
CA MET A 1 -5.45 21.79 -42.34
C MET A 1 -5.42 20.94 -41.06
N GLY A 2 -5.11 19.64 -41.05
CA GLY A 2 -3.99 18.93 -41.69
C GLY A 2 -2.77 19.09 -40.79
N SER A 3 -2.09 18.08 -40.24
CA SER A 3 -1.97 16.62 -40.52
C SER A 3 -2.37 15.80 -39.26
N SER A 4 -3.00 14.62 -39.31
CA SER A 4 -2.61 13.31 -39.88
C SER A 4 -1.38 12.66 -39.20
N GLY A 5 -1.60 11.46 -38.66
CA GLY A 5 -0.62 10.57 -38.01
C GLY A 5 -1.27 9.21 -37.79
N LYS A 6 -0.95 8.23 -38.62
CA LYS A 6 -1.53 6.87 -38.57
C LYS A 6 -0.60 5.93 -37.81
N THR A 7 -1.12 5.20 -36.83
CA THR A 7 -0.52 3.95 -36.36
C THR A 7 -1.16 2.78 -37.11
N THR A 8 -0.33 2.00 -37.80
CA THR A 8 -0.74 0.73 -38.42
C THR A 8 -0.56 -0.39 -37.40
N HIS A 9 -1.63 -1.11 -37.07
CA HIS A 9 -1.49 -2.39 -36.37
C HIS A 9 -0.83 -3.40 -37.32
N ALA A 10 0.32 -3.94 -36.92
CA ALA A 10 0.95 -5.06 -37.59
C ALA A 10 0.32 -6.38 -37.09
N THR A 11 -0.11 -7.23 -38.02
CA THR A 11 -0.50 -8.61 -37.71
C THR A 11 0.73 -9.45 -37.40
N TYR A 12 0.81 -9.98 -36.18
CA TYR A 12 1.81 -10.99 -35.83
C TYR A 12 1.40 -12.34 -36.42
N ALA A 13 2.31 -12.97 -37.18
CA ALA A 13 2.18 -14.34 -37.63
C ALA A 13 2.81 -15.28 -36.59
N THR A 14 2.09 -16.33 -36.19
CA THR A 14 2.60 -17.38 -35.30
C THR A 14 3.64 -18.24 -36.01
N ALA A 15 4.87 -18.28 -35.49
CA ALA A 15 5.91 -19.19 -35.97
C ALA A 15 5.60 -20.66 -35.59
N PRO A 16 6.02 -21.66 -36.40
CA PRO A 16 5.76 -23.06 -36.12
C PRO A 16 6.61 -23.60 -34.94
N THR A 17 6.03 -24.53 -34.19
CA THR A 17 6.63 -25.13 -33.00
C THR A 17 7.87 -25.98 -33.34
N ILE A 18 9.04 -25.59 -32.82
CA ILE A 18 10.24 -26.43 -32.84
C ILE A 18 10.20 -27.36 -31.62
N LYS A 19 10.38 -28.66 -31.84
CA LYS A 19 10.63 -29.63 -30.77
C LYS A 19 12.12 -29.63 -30.42
N LEU A 20 12.47 -29.31 -29.19
CA LEU A 20 13.80 -29.56 -28.65
C LEU A 20 13.89 -31.04 -28.23
N ALA A 21 14.98 -31.70 -28.63
CA ALA A 21 15.44 -32.96 -28.06
C ALA A 21 16.51 -32.65 -27.00
N PRO A 22 16.73 -33.52 -26.01
CA PRO A 22 17.82 -33.33 -25.05
C PRO A 22 19.18 -33.60 -25.72
N GLU A 23 20.12 -32.66 -25.58
CA GLU A 23 21.53 -32.87 -25.90
C GLU A 23 22.31 -33.15 -24.61
N GLU A 24 23.26 -34.10 -24.67
CA GLU A 24 24.12 -34.46 -23.54
C GLU A 24 25.23 -33.42 -23.38
N ILE A 25 25.43 -32.91 -22.15
CA ILE A 25 26.58 -32.06 -21.83
C ILE A 25 27.78 -32.97 -21.59
N VAL A 26 28.63 -33.11 -22.61
CA VAL A 26 29.97 -33.69 -22.48
C VAL A 26 30.90 -32.67 -21.81
N VAL A 27 31.66 -33.12 -20.83
CA VAL A 27 32.74 -32.34 -20.19
C VAL A 27 34.06 -32.77 -20.80
N GLU A 28 34.82 -31.82 -21.34
CA GLU A 28 36.24 -32.00 -21.65
C GLU A 28 37.08 -31.02 -20.80
N GLU A 29 38.07 -31.57 -20.10
CA GLU A 29 39.13 -30.82 -19.45
C GLU A 29 40.28 -30.59 -20.44
N GLU A 30 40.98 -29.46 -20.37
CA GLU A 30 42.45 -29.38 -20.18
C GLU A 30 43.06 -28.00 -20.53
N GLN A 31 43.91 -27.49 -19.61
CA GLN A 31 45.24 -26.87 -19.83
C GLN A 31 45.48 -25.72 -20.85
N ALA A 32 46.37 -24.74 -20.65
CA ALA A 32 47.13 -24.26 -19.47
C ALA A 32 47.89 -22.93 -19.78
N ALA A 33 48.47 -22.30 -18.75
CA ALA A 33 49.36 -21.11 -18.75
C ALA A 33 48.73 -19.78 -19.21
N TRP A 34 49.20 -18.58 -18.81
CA TRP A 34 50.37 -18.11 -18.04
C TRP A 34 49.87 -17.29 -16.82
N GLY A 35 50.63 -16.88 -15.79
CA GLY A 35 52.05 -16.96 -15.44
C GLY A 35 52.49 -15.71 -14.64
N GLU A 36 53.47 -15.83 -13.74
CA GLU A 36 53.94 -14.80 -12.76
C GLU A 36 52.93 -14.51 -11.62
N ASP A 37 53.13 -14.73 -10.31
CA ASP A 37 54.28 -14.88 -9.37
C ASP A 37 54.53 -13.65 -8.47
N ILE A 38 54.24 -13.79 -7.17
CA ILE A 38 54.82 -13.01 -6.07
C ILE A 38 54.93 -13.92 -4.82
N THR A 39 56.06 -14.59 -4.59
CA THR A 39 56.36 -15.27 -3.31
C THR A 39 57.43 -14.57 -2.47
N GLU A 40 57.03 -13.92 -1.38
CA GLU A 40 57.82 -13.58 -0.17
C GLU A 40 56.79 -13.26 0.95
N LEU A 41 56.93 -13.62 2.23
CA LEU A 41 58.01 -14.23 3.01
C LEU A 41 57.48 -15.20 4.10
N ILE A 42 58.38 -15.97 4.70
CA ILE A 42 58.11 -17.15 5.55
C ILE A 42 58.03 -16.79 7.06
N ALA A 43 57.28 -17.57 7.86
CA ALA A 43 57.17 -17.46 9.33
C ALA A 43 58.41 -18.01 10.09
N PRO A 44 58.45 -18.00 11.44
CA PRO A 44 58.00 -19.21 12.16
C PRO A 44 57.44 -19.01 13.60
N GLU A 45 56.91 -20.09 14.16
CA GLU A 45 56.55 -20.25 15.58
C GLU A 45 57.78 -20.62 16.47
N PRO A 46 57.67 -20.52 17.80
CA PRO A 46 58.50 -21.26 18.76
C PRO A 46 57.71 -22.36 19.52
N HIS A 47 58.40 -23.43 19.93
CA HIS A 47 57.80 -24.66 20.48
C HIS A 47 57.47 -24.63 21.98
N LEU A 48 56.62 -25.57 22.40
CA LEU A 48 56.39 -25.99 23.79
C LEU A 48 57.56 -26.81 24.35
N GLN A 49 57.90 -26.62 25.63
CA GLN A 49 58.46 -27.65 26.51
C GLN A 49 58.12 -27.36 27.99
N GLN A 50 58.12 -28.39 28.83
CA GLN A 50 57.65 -28.37 30.23
C GLN A 50 58.82 -28.34 31.22
N GLU A 51 58.63 -27.75 32.42
CA GLU A 51 59.34 -28.20 33.63
C GLU A 51 58.57 -27.85 34.93
N GLN A 52 59.11 -28.23 36.10
CA GLN A 52 58.35 -28.56 37.33
C GLN A 52 58.19 -27.44 38.40
N PRO A 53 57.26 -27.61 39.38
CA PRO A 53 56.91 -26.59 40.38
C PRO A 53 57.57 -26.75 41.77
N PRO A 54 57.61 -25.66 42.56
CA PRO A 54 57.51 -25.65 44.04
C PRO A 54 56.20 -24.94 44.49
N SER A 55 55.35 -25.46 45.38
CA SER A 55 55.49 -25.76 46.83
C SER A 55 55.21 -24.56 47.76
N GLU A 56 54.23 -24.77 48.65
CA GLU A 56 53.85 -24.14 49.95
C GLU A 56 54.74 -23.02 50.54
N GLU A 57 54.18 -22.00 51.22
CA GLU A 57 53.89 -22.10 52.68
C GLU A 57 53.01 -20.97 53.27
N ASN A 58 52.18 -21.34 54.27
CA ASN A 58 51.80 -20.63 55.53
C ASN A 58 51.33 -19.13 55.51
N LEU A 59 50.36 -18.67 56.33
CA LEU A 59 49.89 -19.10 57.67
C LEU A 59 48.35 -19.05 57.85
N ALA A 60 47.84 -19.84 58.79
CA ALA A 60 46.50 -19.75 59.41
C ALA A 60 46.58 -18.96 60.78
N PRO A 61 45.55 -18.83 61.67
CA PRO A 61 44.42 -19.75 61.91
C PRO A 61 43.01 -19.15 62.19
N ALA A 62 42.08 -20.10 62.38
CA ALA A 62 40.66 -20.06 62.78
C ALA A 62 40.45 -19.60 64.27
N PRO A 63 39.29 -19.78 64.98
CA PRO A 63 38.07 -20.61 64.72
C PRO A 63 36.71 -19.87 64.92
N GLY A 64 35.54 -20.51 64.79
CA GLY A 64 35.18 -21.91 64.50
C GLY A 64 33.76 -22.03 63.90
N ALA A 65 33.39 -23.16 63.26
CA ALA A 65 32.94 -24.44 63.86
C ALA A 65 31.40 -24.50 64.05
N ALA A 66 30.67 -25.59 63.78
CA ALA A 66 30.93 -26.90 63.12
C ALA A 66 29.53 -27.57 62.87
N GLU A 67 29.32 -28.79 62.36
CA GLU A 67 30.17 -29.86 61.77
C GLU A 67 30.06 -29.83 60.21
N GLY A 68 29.83 -30.85 59.35
CA GLY A 68 29.62 -32.33 59.41
C GLY A 68 28.88 -32.81 58.13
N GLU A 69 29.06 -33.99 57.52
CA GLU A 69 29.97 -35.16 57.71
C GLU A 69 30.32 -35.83 56.33
N GLU A 70 31.22 -36.83 56.36
CA GLU A 70 31.88 -37.68 55.33
C GLU A 70 30.98 -38.74 54.59
N GLU A 71 31.37 -39.55 53.57
CA GLU A 71 32.67 -39.87 52.89
C GLU A 71 32.51 -40.37 51.41
N GLU A 72 33.65 -40.45 50.70
CA GLU A 72 34.08 -40.93 49.35
C GLU A 72 33.47 -42.19 48.63
N PRO A 73 33.95 -42.67 47.43
CA PRO A 73 34.93 -42.12 46.45
C PRO A 73 34.61 -42.24 44.91
N ALA A 74 35.37 -41.45 44.13
CA ALA A 74 35.99 -41.69 42.80
C ALA A 74 35.31 -42.50 41.65
N GLY A 75 35.24 -41.85 40.48
CA GLY A 75 35.14 -42.45 39.13
C GLY A 75 35.46 -41.40 38.05
N ALA A 76 36.18 -41.75 36.98
CA ALA A 76 36.69 -40.79 35.98
C ALA A 76 35.90 -40.79 34.67
N HIS A 77 35.88 -39.65 33.95
CA HIS A 77 35.88 -39.56 32.49
C HIS A 77 36.27 -38.15 32.00
N GLU A 78 36.52 -37.98 30.69
CA GLU A 78 37.18 -36.79 30.12
C GLU A 78 36.31 -35.53 29.97
N LEU A 79 37.01 -34.40 29.86
CA LEU A 79 36.48 -33.14 29.33
C LEU A 79 36.14 -33.28 27.84
N SER A 80 34.92 -32.89 27.47
CA SER A 80 34.56 -32.50 26.10
C SER A 80 34.07 -31.05 26.12
N PRO A 81 34.32 -30.24 25.06
CA PRO A 81 33.96 -28.82 25.06
C PRO A 81 32.44 -28.63 24.92
N ASP A 82 31.90 -27.64 25.64
CA ASP A 82 30.47 -27.30 25.58
C ASP A 82 30.04 -26.87 24.16
N VAL A 83 29.17 -27.68 23.55
CA VAL A 83 28.27 -27.21 22.50
C VAL A 83 27.04 -26.64 23.20
N PRO A 84 26.71 -25.35 23.06
CA PRO A 84 25.51 -24.79 23.69
C PRO A 84 24.26 -25.40 23.06
N GLU A 85 23.43 -26.07 23.86
CA GLU A 85 22.17 -26.66 23.39
C GLU A 85 21.26 -25.57 22.83
N THR A 86 20.98 -25.62 21.52
CA THR A 86 20.03 -24.76 20.82
C THR A 86 18.58 -25.13 21.16
N SER A 87 18.21 -24.88 22.43
CA SER A 87 16.83 -24.97 22.91
C SER A 87 15.93 -24.04 22.10
N LEU A 88 14.90 -24.60 21.46
CA LEU A 88 13.90 -23.85 20.69
C LEU A 88 13.24 -22.77 21.56
N VAL A 89 13.47 -21.50 21.21
CA VAL A 89 12.82 -20.36 21.87
C VAL A 89 11.32 -20.42 21.58
N THR A 90 10.51 -20.74 22.59
CA THR A 90 9.06 -20.83 22.42
C THR A 90 8.42 -19.45 22.23
N PRO A 91 7.25 -19.35 21.55
CA PRO A 91 6.60 -18.07 21.28
C PRO A 91 6.32 -17.21 22.53
N ASP A 92 6.03 -17.83 23.68
CA ASP A 92 5.81 -17.13 24.95
C ASP A 92 7.02 -16.32 25.43
N ALA A 93 8.25 -16.78 25.16
CA ALA A 93 9.44 -16.06 25.57
C ALA A 93 9.52 -14.67 24.90
N MET A 94 9.21 -14.60 23.60
CA MET A 94 9.24 -13.35 22.83
C MET A 94 8.15 -12.36 23.23
N ALA A 95 7.04 -12.82 23.83
CA ALA A 95 5.99 -11.93 24.33
C ALA A 95 6.48 -10.99 25.45
N SER A 96 7.52 -11.39 26.19
CA SER A 96 8.10 -10.61 27.30
C SER A 96 9.02 -9.46 26.87
N GLU A 97 9.51 -9.45 25.62
CA GLU A 97 10.46 -8.43 25.12
C GLU A 97 9.85 -7.41 24.13
N ALA A 98 8.54 -7.49 23.83
CA ALA A 98 7.91 -6.70 22.78
C ALA A 98 8.11 -5.17 22.95
N ALA A 99 8.56 -4.49 21.89
CA ALA A 99 8.80 -3.04 21.86
C ALA A 99 7.52 -2.21 22.06
N LEU A 100 6.37 -2.77 21.68
CA LEU A 100 5.03 -2.40 22.13
C LEU A 100 4.18 -3.69 22.17
N PRO A 101 3.50 -4.01 23.28
CA PRO A 101 2.66 -5.20 23.36
C PRO A 101 1.40 -5.03 22.51
N VAL A 102 1.01 -6.10 21.82
CA VAL A 102 -0.28 -6.17 21.11
C VAL A 102 -1.40 -6.39 22.16
N PRO A 103 -2.46 -5.55 22.20
CA PRO A 103 -3.58 -5.77 23.10
C PRO A 103 -4.39 -7.00 22.66
N GLU A 104 -4.77 -7.83 23.62
CA GLU A 104 -5.67 -8.97 23.40
C GLU A 104 -7.06 -8.48 22.97
N THR A 105 -7.69 -7.62 23.77
CA THR A 105 -8.95 -6.94 23.42
C THR A 105 -8.69 -5.47 23.07
N PRO A 106 -8.73 -5.07 21.78
CA PRO A 106 -8.73 -3.65 21.40
C PRO A 106 -10.02 -2.94 21.90
N PRO A 107 -9.91 -1.69 22.36
CA PRO A 107 -11.02 -0.97 22.99
C PRO A 107 -12.13 -0.61 21.99
N GLU A 108 -13.34 -1.10 22.25
CA GLU A 108 -14.52 -0.89 21.42
C GLU A 108 -14.85 0.60 21.21
N GLY A 109 -15.18 0.96 19.98
CA GLY A 109 -15.65 2.29 19.61
C GLY A 109 -14.56 3.35 19.47
N VAL A 110 -13.29 3.06 19.77
CA VAL A 110 -12.19 4.05 19.69
C VAL A 110 -11.83 4.32 18.23
N ALA A 111 -12.39 5.41 17.68
CA ALA A 111 -12.35 5.73 16.25
C ALA A 111 -10.96 5.71 15.58
N ALA A 112 -9.90 6.13 16.29
CA ALA A 112 -8.54 6.13 15.73
C ALA A 112 -7.89 4.73 15.71
N GLY A 113 -8.38 3.80 16.54
CA GLY A 113 -7.80 2.50 16.84
C GLY A 113 -6.66 2.55 17.87
N VAL A 114 -6.08 1.37 18.15
CA VAL A 114 -4.84 1.20 18.91
C VAL A 114 -3.72 0.81 17.95
N PRO A 115 -2.61 1.56 17.93
CA PRO A 115 -1.45 1.20 17.12
C PRO A 115 -0.76 -0.05 17.65
N VAL A 116 -0.23 -0.88 16.74
CA VAL A 116 0.62 -2.03 17.07
C VAL A 116 1.86 -2.06 16.18
N LEU A 117 2.98 -2.54 16.72
CA LEU A 117 4.20 -2.82 15.98
C LEU A 117 4.26 -4.30 15.61
N VAL A 118 4.51 -4.58 14.34
CA VAL A 118 4.75 -5.93 13.84
C VAL A 118 6.24 -6.07 13.52
N GLY A 119 6.81 -7.25 13.72
CA GLY A 119 8.22 -7.52 13.39
C GLY A 119 8.54 -7.37 11.90
N GLY A 120 9.82 -7.41 11.57
CA GLY A 120 10.31 -7.37 10.19
C GLY A 120 10.01 -6.07 9.42
N ALA A 121 10.08 -6.19 8.09
CA ALA A 121 10.04 -5.06 7.14
C ALA A 121 8.89 -5.15 6.11
N ASP A 122 7.95 -6.09 6.28
CA ASP A 122 6.86 -6.30 5.30
C ASP A 122 5.85 -5.15 5.30
N LEU A 123 5.62 -4.55 6.47
CA LEU A 123 4.65 -3.46 6.67
C LEU A 123 5.35 -2.10 6.66
N GLN A 124 4.69 -1.10 6.10
CA GLN A 124 5.21 0.27 6.01
C GLN A 124 5.33 0.89 7.42
N ASP A 125 6.52 1.41 7.75
CA ASP A 125 6.92 1.84 9.11
C ASP A 125 6.83 0.72 10.17
N SER A 126 6.75 -0.56 9.75
CA SER A 126 6.47 -1.75 10.56
C SER A 126 5.22 -1.63 11.45
N ALA A 127 4.22 -0.87 10.96
CA ALA A 127 3.10 -0.39 11.74
C ALA A 127 1.74 -0.95 11.26
N ALA A 128 0.85 -1.22 12.22
CA ALA A 128 -0.56 -1.50 11.95
C ALA A 128 -1.46 -0.82 12.99
N THR A 129 -2.78 -0.90 12.82
CA THR A 129 -3.77 -0.45 13.81
C THR A 129 -4.84 -1.52 14.01
N LEU A 130 -5.11 -1.89 15.26
CA LEU A 130 -6.31 -2.62 15.63
C LEU A 130 -7.46 -1.63 15.86
N ILE A 131 -8.61 -1.84 15.22
CA ILE A 131 -9.85 -1.11 15.47
C ILE A 131 -10.93 -2.10 15.89
N SER A 132 -11.57 -1.87 17.03
CA SER A 132 -12.79 -2.55 17.46
C SER A 132 -13.96 -1.60 17.23
N TYR A 133 -14.77 -1.85 16.20
CA TYR A 133 -15.96 -1.04 15.91
C TYR A 133 -17.14 -1.52 16.75
N HIS A 134 -17.89 -0.57 17.32
CA HIS A 134 -19.15 -0.88 17.98
C HIS A 134 -20.15 -1.49 16.99
N SER A 135 -20.86 -2.52 17.42
CA SER A 135 -21.94 -3.18 16.67
C SER A 135 -23.25 -3.12 17.47
N THR A 136 -24.38 -2.98 16.78
CA THR A 136 -25.72 -3.01 17.41
C THR A 136 -26.30 -4.42 17.52
N ASP A 137 -25.49 -5.44 17.27
CA ASP A 137 -25.83 -6.87 17.26
C ASP A 137 -25.28 -7.56 18.52
N GLU A 138 -26.08 -8.45 19.11
CA GLU A 138 -25.79 -9.11 20.39
C GLU A 138 -24.57 -10.02 20.35
N ALA A 139 -24.12 -10.43 19.15
CA ALA A 139 -22.87 -11.18 18.95
C ALA A 139 -21.59 -10.34 19.15
N GLY A 140 -21.69 -9.04 19.43
CA GLY A 140 -20.56 -8.20 19.84
C GLY A 140 -19.87 -7.44 18.69
N PRO A 141 -18.69 -6.83 18.96
CA PRO A 141 -18.05 -5.86 18.08
C PRO A 141 -17.45 -6.47 16.81
N ARG A 142 -16.97 -5.60 15.91
CA ARG A 142 -16.21 -5.96 14.71
C ARG A 142 -14.75 -5.55 14.88
N GLU A 143 -13.85 -6.51 15.01
CA GLU A 143 -12.42 -6.26 15.18
C GLU A 143 -11.65 -6.40 13.86
N VAL A 144 -10.82 -5.40 13.54
CA VAL A 144 -10.10 -5.29 12.26
C VAL A 144 -8.66 -4.81 12.49
N LEU A 145 -7.69 -5.46 11.85
CA LEU A 145 -6.32 -4.95 11.70
C LEU A 145 -6.19 -4.20 10.37
N LEU A 146 -5.67 -2.98 10.42
CA LEU A 146 -5.40 -2.14 9.26
C LEU A 146 -3.89 -1.87 9.12
N THR A 147 -3.33 -2.15 7.95
CA THR A 147 -1.91 -1.85 7.65
C THR A 147 -1.70 -1.53 6.16
N THR A 148 -0.45 -1.36 5.75
CA THR A 148 -0.03 -1.10 4.37
C THR A 148 1.28 -1.83 4.13
N LEU A 149 1.33 -2.70 3.12
CA LEU A 149 2.53 -3.44 2.74
C LEU A 149 3.51 -2.53 1.98
N ASN A 150 4.81 -2.76 2.19
CA ASN A 150 5.84 -2.31 1.27
C ASN A 150 5.78 -3.12 -0.03
N GLU A 151 6.24 -2.56 -1.15
CA GLU A 151 6.03 -3.18 -2.47
C GLU A 151 6.74 -4.54 -2.59
N ASP A 152 7.93 -4.68 -2.00
CA ASP A 152 8.70 -5.93 -1.93
C ASP A 152 7.98 -7.07 -1.18
N ALA A 153 7.00 -6.74 -0.34
CA ALA A 153 6.19 -7.71 0.40
C ALA A 153 4.94 -8.18 -0.36
N GLU A 154 4.55 -7.53 -1.46
CA GLU A 154 3.43 -7.96 -2.30
C GLU A 154 3.65 -9.39 -2.83
N ALA A 155 4.87 -9.71 -3.27
CA ALA A 155 5.21 -11.03 -3.78
C ALA A 155 4.97 -12.16 -2.74
N LYS A 156 5.24 -11.90 -1.45
CA LYS A 156 4.99 -12.86 -0.37
C LYS A 156 3.50 -13.13 -0.19
N LEU A 157 2.70 -12.06 -0.14
CA LEU A 157 1.25 -12.17 0.00
C LEU A 157 0.65 -12.89 -1.21
N MET A 158 1.06 -12.55 -2.43
CA MET A 158 0.53 -13.14 -3.66
C MET A 158 0.89 -14.64 -3.78
N ASP A 159 2.06 -15.07 -3.27
CA ASP A 159 2.46 -16.49 -3.15
C ASP A 159 1.56 -17.29 -2.17
N ALA A 160 0.88 -16.63 -1.23
CA ALA A 160 -0.07 -17.28 -0.34
C ALA A 160 -1.45 -17.54 -0.97
N LEU A 161 -1.73 -16.98 -2.16
CA LEU A 161 -3.08 -16.96 -2.73
C LEU A 161 -3.26 -18.00 -3.85
N ALA A 162 -4.36 -18.75 -3.76
CA ALA A 162 -4.95 -19.45 -4.88
C ALA A 162 -5.64 -18.41 -5.80
N LEU A 163 -4.82 -17.64 -6.52
CA LEU A 163 -5.29 -16.68 -7.52
C LEU A 163 -6.10 -17.43 -8.58
N SER A 164 -7.35 -17.01 -8.81
CA SER A 164 -8.24 -17.65 -9.79
C SER A 164 -7.84 -17.38 -11.26
N GLU A 165 -6.79 -16.59 -11.47
CA GLU A 165 -6.14 -16.34 -12.75
C GLU A 165 -5.22 -17.55 -13.03
N GLU A 166 -5.44 -18.43 -14.00
CA GLU A 166 -6.17 -18.27 -15.27
C GLU A 166 -7.11 -19.46 -15.65
N LYS A 167 -7.84 -20.07 -14.71
CA LYS A 167 -8.90 -21.07 -15.07
C LYS A 167 -10.22 -20.38 -15.45
N LEU A 168 -10.20 -19.59 -16.53
CA LEU A 168 -11.43 -19.11 -17.18
C LEU A 168 -12.02 -20.21 -18.07
N VAL A 169 -13.22 -20.68 -17.74
CA VAL A 169 -13.94 -21.67 -18.55
C VAL A 169 -14.96 -20.98 -19.48
N PRO A 170 -15.04 -21.37 -20.76
CA PRO A 170 -16.03 -20.85 -21.70
C PRO A 170 -17.41 -21.43 -21.37
N VAL A 171 -18.26 -20.66 -20.67
CA VAL A 171 -19.65 -21.04 -20.41
C VAL A 171 -20.57 -20.29 -21.37
N GLN A 172 -21.38 -21.06 -22.09
CA GLN A 172 -22.41 -20.53 -22.96
C GLN A 172 -23.64 -20.11 -22.13
N VAL A 173 -23.96 -18.82 -22.17
CA VAL A 173 -25.09 -18.21 -21.45
C VAL A 173 -25.99 -17.54 -22.47
N GLU A 174 -27.29 -17.85 -22.44
CA GLU A 174 -28.28 -17.09 -23.21
C GLU A 174 -28.52 -15.73 -22.55
N GLU A 175 -28.29 -14.65 -23.30
CA GLU A 175 -28.48 -13.27 -22.86
C GLU A 175 -29.31 -12.50 -23.89
N GLU A 176 -30.27 -11.71 -23.42
CA GLU A 176 -31.04 -10.81 -24.30
C GLU A 176 -30.15 -9.62 -24.68
N ILE A 177 -29.57 -9.69 -25.88
CA ILE A 177 -28.83 -8.55 -26.43
C ILE A 177 -29.78 -7.64 -27.21
N HIS A 178 -29.61 -6.33 -27.02
CA HIS A 178 -30.31 -5.30 -27.79
C HIS A 178 -29.29 -4.47 -28.58
N GLY A 179 -29.36 -4.51 -29.92
CA GLY A 179 -28.39 -3.82 -30.77
C GLY A 179 -28.44 -4.26 -32.24
N ARG A 180 -27.39 -3.97 -33.00
CA ARG A 180 -27.26 -4.36 -34.42
C ARG A 180 -26.80 -5.80 -34.56
N LEU A 181 -27.44 -6.55 -35.47
CA LEU A 181 -26.99 -7.88 -35.92
C LEU A 181 -25.52 -7.85 -36.35
N PRO A 182 -24.71 -8.89 -36.07
CA PRO A 182 -23.30 -8.95 -36.51
C PRO A 182 -23.14 -8.73 -38.02
N LEU A 183 -24.02 -9.35 -38.84
CA LEU A 183 -24.03 -9.20 -40.30
C LEU A 183 -24.15 -7.73 -40.77
N ASP A 184 -24.86 -6.88 -40.02
CA ASP A 184 -24.97 -5.44 -40.32
C ASP A 184 -23.64 -4.72 -40.10
N GLN A 185 -22.92 -5.10 -39.05
CA GLN A 185 -21.63 -4.50 -38.67
C GLN A 185 -20.53 -4.96 -39.63
N ASP A 186 -20.51 -6.26 -39.97
CA ASP A 186 -19.53 -6.88 -40.87
C ASP A 186 -19.70 -6.43 -42.32
N LYS A 187 -20.93 -6.44 -42.85
CA LYS A 187 -21.24 -5.94 -44.21
C LYS A 187 -21.46 -4.41 -44.27
N GLN A 188 -21.45 -3.71 -43.13
CA GLN A 188 -21.63 -2.25 -43.01
C GLN A 188 -22.90 -1.72 -43.70
N LEU A 189 -24.02 -2.45 -43.58
CA LEU A 189 -25.22 -2.23 -44.39
C LEU A 189 -25.91 -0.91 -44.05
N TYR A 190 -26.07 -0.60 -42.75
CA TYR A 190 -26.52 0.73 -42.32
C TYR A 190 -25.61 1.85 -42.83
N GLU A 191 -24.28 1.71 -42.73
CA GLU A 191 -23.32 2.74 -43.16
C GLU A 191 -23.43 3.00 -44.67
N LEU A 192 -23.57 1.95 -45.49
CA LEU A 192 -23.80 2.05 -46.93
C LEU A 192 -25.11 2.79 -47.25
N CYS A 193 -26.22 2.42 -46.59
CA CYS A 193 -27.50 3.09 -46.75
C CYS A 193 -27.47 4.56 -46.29
N SER A 194 -26.82 4.84 -45.15
CA SER A 194 -26.79 6.15 -44.50
C SER A 194 -25.93 7.15 -45.30
N LYS A 195 -24.77 6.69 -45.77
CA LYS A 195 -23.90 7.41 -46.70
C LYS A 195 -24.61 7.76 -48.01
N THR A 196 -25.42 6.83 -48.54
CA THR A 196 -26.25 7.04 -49.73
C THR A 196 -27.33 8.12 -49.47
N ALA A 197 -28.10 7.99 -48.39
CA ALA A 197 -29.13 8.95 -48.01
C ALA A 197 -28.58 10.37 -47.80
N VAL A 198 -27.42 10.51 -47.14
CA VAL A 198 -26.72 11.79 -46.95
C VAL A 198 -26.23 12.36 -48.29
N SER A 199 -25.70 11.52 -49.19
CA SER A 199 -25.24 11.95 -50.51
C SER A 199 -26.39 12.49 -51.38
N ILE A 200 -27.54 11.80 -51.39
CA ILE A 200 -28.74 12.21 -52.12
C ILE A 200 -29.31 13.50 -51.52
N ASN A 201 -29.51 13.56 -50.20
CA ASN A 201 -30.02 14.77 -49.54
C ASN A 201 -29.13 15.99 -49.77
N HIS A 202 -27.80 15.82 -49.84
CA HIS A 202 -26.90 16.93 -50.19
C HIS A 202 -27.17 17.49 -51.59
N ARG A 203 -27.49 16.64 -52.59
CA ARG A 203 -27.79 17.11 -53.95
C ARG A 203 -29.18 17.75 -54.02
N LEU A 204 -30.20 17.07 -53.51
CA LEU A 204 -31.59 17.56 -53.50
C LEU A 204 -31.76 18.87 -52.71
N LYS A 205 -30.98 19.11 -51.65
CA LYS A 205 -31.00 20.37 -50.88
C LYS A 205 -30.48 21.57 -51.70
N HIS A 206 -29.57 21.35 -52.64
CA HIS A 206 -28.90 22.41 -53.41
C HIS A 206 -29.32 22.43 -54.88
N ASP A 207 -30.40 21.72 -55.22
CA ASP A 207 -30.95 21.57 -56.59
C ASP A 207 -29.89 21.13 -57.63
N GLN A 208 -29.03 20.20 -57.22
CA GLN A 208 -27.95 19.68 -58.06
C GLN A 208 -28.34 18.33 -58.71
N PRO A 209 -27.95 18.09 -59.98
CA PRO A 209 -28.13 16.77 -60.59
C PRO A 209 -27.38 15.71 -59.81
N ILE A 210 -27.94 14.50 -59.74
CA ILE A 210 -27.34 13.35 -59.06
C ILE A 210 -26.14 12.88 -59.88
N PRO A 211 -24.89 12.95 -59.35
CA PRO A 211 -23.72 12.49 -60.09
C PRO A 211 -23.63 10.95 -60.05
N GLN A 212 -22.95 10.36 -61.03
CA GLN A 212 -22.73 8.91 -61.11
C GLN A 212 -22.27 8.32 -59.77
N LYS A 213 -21.30 8.95 -59.10
CA LYS A 213 -20.78 8.56 -57.77
C LYS A 213 -21.84 8.41 -56.66
N THR A 214 -22.98 9.09 -56.76
CA THR A 214 -24.11 8.94 -55.82
C THR A 214 -25.03 7.78 -56.23
N LEU A 215 -25.19 7.53 -57.54
CA LEU A 215 -25.85 6.31 -58.04
C LEU A 215 -25.01 5.07 -57.72
N ASP A 216 -23.68 5.14 -57.82
CA ASP A 216 -22.77 4.05 -57.45
C ASP A 216 -22.91 3.67 -55.96
N TYR A 217 -23.15 4.64 -55.08
CA TYR A 217 -23.45 4.36 -53.66
C TYR A 217 -24.80 3.68 -53.47
N LEU A 218 -25.84 4.11 -54.19
CA LEU A 218 -27.16 3.48 -54.16
C LEU A 218 -27.12 2.06 -54.72
N ASN A 219 -26.41 1.83 -55.83
CA ASN A 219 -26.20 0.52 -56.43
C ASN A 219 -25.45 -0.41 -55.47
N ASN A 220 -24.31 0.03 -54.91
CA ASN A 220 -23.53 -0.79 -53.99
C ASN A 220 -24.30 -1.15 -52.70
N ALA A 221 -25.07 -0.21 -52.15
CA ALA A 221 -25.95 -0.48 -51.00
C ALA A 221 -27.08 -1.46 -51.38
N THR A 222 -27.67 -1.31 -52.58
CA THR A 222 -28.72 -2.20 -53.07
C THR A 222 -28.20 -3.61 -53.29
N THR A 223 -27.03 -3.79 -53.92
CA THR A 223 -26.39 -5.09 -54.09
C THR A 223 -26.07 -5.74 -52.73
N ALA A 224 -25.41 -5.02 -51.81
CA ALA A 224 -25.02 -5.57 -50.51
C ALA A 224 -26.22 -6.00 -49.64
N VAL A 225 -27.36 -5.30 -49.75
CA VAL A 225 -28.62 -5.67 -49.10
C VAL A 225 -29.34 -6.81 -49.84
N GLN A 226 -29.29 -6.83 -51.18
CA GLN A 226 -29.89 -7.89 -52.00
C GLN A 226 -29.16 -9.23 -51.82
N GLU A 227 -27.84 -9.23 -51.67
CA GLU A 227 -27.03 -10.41 -51.29
C GLU A 227 -27.47 -11.06 -49.98
N VAL A 228 -28.11 -10.32 -49.06
CA VAL A 228 -28.63 -10.89 -47.80
C VAL A 228 -30.03 -11.47 -48.01
N LEU A 229 -30.83 -10.88 -48.90
CA LEU A 229 -32.18 -11.36 -49.23
C LEU A 229 -32.19 -12.58 -50.14
N ASP A 230 -31.16 -12.74 -50.97
CA ASP A 230 -31.00 -13.90 -51.87
C ASP A 230 -30.15 -15.03 -51.24
N ASN A 231 -29.63 -14.83 -50.02
CA ASN A 231 -28.88 -15.85 -49.28
C ASN A 231 -29.85 -16.84 -48.61
N SER A 232 -29.77 -18.12 -48.98
CA SER A 232 -30.55 -19.20 -48.36
C SER A 232 -30.25 -19.40 -46.87
N ASP A 233 -29.06 -18.99 -46.44
CA ASP A 233 -28.49 -19.31 -45.14
C ASP A 233 -28.68 -18.15 -44.14
N SER A 234 -29.28 -17.03 -44.56
CA SER A 234 -29.49 -15.85 -43.72
C SER A 234 -30.68 -16.02 -42.78
N THR A 235 -30.52 -15.48 -41.56
CA THR A 235 -31.50 -15.67 -40.49
C THR A 235 -32.77 -14.84 -40.70
N GLN A 236 -33.87 -15.21 -40.01
CA GLN A 236 -35.14 -14.50 -40.15
C GLN A 236 -35.02 -13.00 -39.77
N ASP A 237 -34.18 -12.66 -38.78
CA ASP A 237 -33.93 -11.27 -38.40
C ASP A 237 -33.03 -10.54 -39.42
N GLU A 238 -32.07 -11.22 -40.05
CA GLU A 238 -31.28 -10.65 -41.16
C GLU A 238 -32.13 -10.35 -42.38
N LEU A 239 -33.09 -11.22 -42.72
CA LEU A 239 -34.04 -11.01 -43.81
C LEU A 239 -35.00 -9.84 -43.51
N VAL A 240 -35.42 -9.67 -42.25
CA VAL A 240 -36.23 -8.51 -41.83
C VAL A 240 -35.40 -7.22 -41.90
N MET A 241 -34.17 -7.21 -41.37
CA MET A 241 -33.22 -6.10 -41.48
C MET A 241 -33.00 -5.69 -42.93
N ALA A 242 -32.64 -6.64 -43.80
CA ALA A 242 -32.39 -6.39 -45.20
C ALA A 242 -33.66 -5.90 -45.93
N GLY A 243 -34.85 -6.38 -45.53
CA GLY A 243 -36.13 -5.84 -45.96
C GLY A 243 -36.35 -4.37 -45.59
N VAL A 244 -36.00 -3.97 -44.35
CA VAL A 244 -36.06 -2.57 -43.88
C VAL A 244 -35.10 -1.70 -44.69
N TYR A 245 -33.84 -2.12 -44.85
CA TYR A 245 -32.84 -1.39 -45.62
C TYR A 245 -33.21 -1.28 -47.10
N LYS A 246 -33.72 -2.35 -47.73
CA LYS A 246 -34.23 -2.33 -49.11
C LYS A 246 -35.40 -1.37 -49.29
N ASN A 247 -36.32 -1.28 -48.32
CA ASN A 247 -37.41 -0.32 -48.37
C ASN A 247 -36.90 1.15 -48.33
N TRP A 248 -35.86 1.44 -47.54
CA TRP A 248 -35.21 2.75 -47.56
C TRP A 248 -34.46 3.04 -48.87
N LEU A 249 -33.80 2.05 -49.47
CA LEU A 249 -33.11 2.20 -50.75
C LEU A 249 -34.11 2.41 -51.91
N ASN A 250 -35.25 1.70 -51.91
CA ASN A 250 -36.36 1.97 -52.82
C ASN A 250 -36.91 3.40 -52.64
N THR A 251 -37.04 3.87 -51.39
CA THR A 251 -37.46 5.25 -51.08
C THR A 251 -36.43 6.28 -51.54
N MET A 252 -35.13 5.94 -51.55
CA MET A 252 -34.05 6.78 -52.09
C MET A 252 -34.12 6.86 -53.63
N GLN A 253 -34.38 5.74 -54.31
CA GLN A 253 -34.58 5.73 -55.77
C GLN A 253 -35.81 6.57 -56.16
N ASP A 254 -36.95 6.39 -55.50
CA ASP A 254 -38.17 7.18 -55.72
C ASP A 254 -37.93 8.70 -55.59
N ARG A 255 -37.02 9.10 -54.69
CA ARG A 255 -36.61 10.50 -54.48
C ARG A 255 -35.60 11.03 -55.49
N ILE A 256 -34.86 10.16 -56.17
CA ILE A 256 -34.05 10.53 -57.34
C ILE A 256 -34.95 10.71 -58.56
N ASP A 257 -35.84 9.74 -58.81
CA ASP A 257 -36.72 9.72 -59.99
C ASP A 257 -37.73 10.88 -60.00
N LYS A 258 -38.08 11.39 -58.81
CA LYS A 258 -38.98 12.54 -58.60
C LYS A 258 -38.22 13.83 -58.21
N ALA A 259 -36.91 13.90 -58.48
CA ALA A 259 -36.14 15.12 -58.22
C ALA A 259 -36.77 16.34 -58.91
N GLY A 260 -36.87 17.46 -58.21
CA GLY A 260 -37.50 18.70 -58.70
C GLY A 260 -39.03 18.74 -58.65
N THR A 261 -39.75 17.62 -58.50
CA THR A 261 -41.24 17.63 -58.51
C THR A 261 -41.86 17.96 -57.15
N VAL A 262 -41.11 17.79 -56.05
CA VAL A 262 -41.53 18.15 -54.68
C VAL A 262 -40.40 18.92 -54.00
N PRO A 263 -40.62 20.14 -53.48
CA PRO A 263 -39.58 20.90 -52.81
C PRO A 263 -38.96 20.15 -51.62
N TYR A 264 -37.64 20.25 -51.46
CA TYR A 264 -36.88 19.55 -50.40
C TYR A 264 -37.48 19.77 -48.99
N ALA A 265 -37.90 21.00 -48.69
CA ALA A 265 -38.53 21.37 -47.42
C ALA A 265 -39.98 20.85 -47.24
N GLN A 266 -40.66 20.47 -48.32
CA GLN A 266 -42.07 20.04 -48.35
C GLN A 266 -42.22 18.53 -48.58
N GLY A 267 -41.27 17.73 -48.09
CA GLY A 267 -41.29 16.26 -48.19
C GLY A 267 -40.42 15.66 -49.30
N GLY A 268 -39.75 16.50 -50.10
CA GLY A 268 -38.78 16.07 -51.12
C GLY A 268 -37.45 15.54 -50.57
N LYS A 269 -37.17 15.68 -49.25
CA LYS A 269 -36.02 15.05 -48.59
C LYS A 269 -36.16 13.53 -48.49
N VAL A 270 -35.04 12.81 -48.48
CA VAL A 270 -34.96 11.44 -47.95
C VAL A 270 -35.01 11.52 -46.41
N PRO A 271 -35.81 10.68 -45.71
CA PRO A 271 -35.83 10.63 -44.25
C PRO A 271 -34.44 10.38 -43.62
N LYS A 272 -34.26 10.76 -42.34
CA LYS A 272 -33.11 10.28 -41.58
C LYS A 272 -33.35 8.81 -41.25
N ILE A 273 -32.48 7.93 -41.70
CA ILE A 273 -32.45 6.53 -41.32
C ILE A 273 -31.56 6.32 -40.08
N GLY A 274 -31.80 5.25 -39.34
CA GLY A 274 -30.95 4.75 -38.24
C GLY A 274 -30.47 3.33 -38.56
N PRO A 275 -29.67 2.70 -37.69
CA PRO A 275 -29.44 1.26 -37.78
C PRO A 275 -30.75 0.48 -37.52
N TYR A 276 -30.79 -0.77 -37.96
CA TYR A 276 -31.75 -1.75 -37.50
C TYR A 276 -31.23 -2.37 -36.20
N GLU A 277 -32.01 -2.26 -35.14
CA GLU A 277 -31.69 -2.80 -33.82
C GLU A 277 -32.73 -3.87 -33.48
N HIS A 278 -32.26 -5.06 -33.11
CA HIS A 278 -33.09 -6.19 -32.68
C HIS A 278 -32.89 -6.46 -31.19
N SER A 279 -33.89 -7.05 -30.54
CA SER A 279 -33.72 -7.78 -29.28
C SER A 279 -33.73 -9.26 -29.59
N GLY A 280 -32.75 -10.01 -29.12
CA GLY A 280 -32.69 -11.46 -29.30
C GLY A 280 -31.90 -12.15 -28.20
N MET A 281 -32.33 -13.35 -27.82
CA MET A 281 -31.51 -14.24 -26.98
C MET A 281 -30.37 -14.77 -27.82
N VAL A 282 -29.13 -14.44 -27.44
CA VAL A 282 -27.93 -14.98 -28.07
C VAL A 282 -27.13 -15.75 -27.03
N THR A 283 -26.70 -16.95 -27.41
CA THR A 283 -25.83 -17.80 -26.61
C THR A 283 -24.40 -17.23 -26.62
N VAL A 284 -24.10 -16.33 -25.68
CA VAL A 284 -22.78 -15.72 -25.55
C VAL A 284 -21.87 -16.64 -24.74
N THR A 285 -20.72 -17.01 -25.32
CA THR A 285 -19.63 -17.65 -24.57
C THR A 285 -19.00 -16.63 -23.63
N LYS A 286 -19.44 -16.58 -22.38
CA LYS A 286 -18.80 -15.78 -21.33
C LYS A 286 -17.67 -16.59 -20.70
N MET A 287 -16.49 -15.98 -20.65
CA MET A 287 -15.37 -16.49 -19.87
C MET A 287 -15.69 -16.23 -18.39
N VAL A 288 -16.16 -17.27 -17.71
CA VAL A 288 -16.44 -17.22 -16.26
C VAL A 288 -15.29 -17.89 -15.51
N PRO A 289 -14.99 -17.50 -14.26
CA PRO A 289 -14.12 -18.29 -13.40
C PRO A 289 -14.66 -19.73 -13.31
N ALA A 290 -13.76 -20.72 -13.36
CA ALA A 290 -14.13 -22.10 -13.06
C ALA A 290 -14.82 -22.16 -11.69
N PRO A 291 -15.86 -23.01 -11.51
CA PRO A 291 -16.34 -23.32 -10.18
C PRO A 291 -15.17 -23.85 -9.34
N THR A 292 -15.10 -23.45 -8.08
CA THR A 292 -13.97 -23.77 -7.20
C THR A 292 -13.84 -25.28 -7.02
N GLU A 293 -12.90 -25.86 -7.76
CA GLU A 293 -12.20 -27.07 -7.30
C GLU A 293 -11.51 -26.75 -5.97
N GLU A 294 -11.27 -27.77 -5.14
CA GLU A 294 -10.64 -27.58 -3.82
C GLU A 294 -9.34 -26.78 -3.96
N SER A 295 -9.18 -25.74 -3.12
CA SER A 295 -8.01 -24.85 -3.20
C SER A 295 -6.72 -25.67 -3.13
N PRO A 296 -5.74 -25.44 -4.03
CA PRO A 296 -4.51 -26.21 -4.05
C PRO A 296 -3.88 -26.24 -2.65
N HIS A 297 -3.47 -27.42 -2.19
CA HIS A 297 -3.00 -27.62 -0.81
C HIS A 297 -2.00 -26.52 -0.39
N GLY A 298 -2.33 -25.81 0.70
CA GLY A 298 -1.53 -24.72 1.25
C GLY A 298 -1.89 -23.31 0.78
N LEU A 299 -2.75 -23.12 -0.24
CA LEU A 299 -3.09 -21.79 -0.78
C LEU A 299 -4.49 -21.29 -0.36
N LEU A 300 -4.59 -19.98 -0.11
CA LEU A 300 -5.80 -19.30 0.34
C LEU A 300 -6.70 -18.87 -0.83
N THR A 301 -8.01 -19.11 -0.74
CA THR A 301 -8.97 -18.66 -1.76
C THR A 301 -9.01 -17.14 -1.85
N ALA A 302 -8.72 -16.58 -3.03
CA ALA A 302 -8.74 -15.14 -3.28
C ALA A 302 -9.65 -14.77 -4.47
N LYS A 303 -10.43 -13.70 -4.31
CA LYS A 303 -11.39 -13.20 -5.30
C LYS A 303 -11.12 -11.74 -5.63
N LEU A 304 -10.77 -11.46 -6.89
CA LEU A 304 -10.59 -10.10 -7.40
C LEU A 304 -11.94 -9.37 -7.51
N ARG A 305 -12.02 -8.14 -6.99
CA ARG A 305 -13.18 -7.24 -7.12
C ARG A 305 -12.76 -5.77 -7.30
N ASP A 306 -13.73 -4.89 -7.51
CA ASP A 306 -13.49 -3.44 -7.49
C ASP A 306 -13.15 -2.98 -6.06
N ALA A 307 -12.18 -2.06 -5.96
CA ALA A 307 -11.71 -1.55 -4.68
C ALA A 307 -12.82 -0.85 -3.89
N SER A 308 -12.78 -1.00 -2.57
CA SER A 308 -13.76 -0.49 -1.63
C SER A 308 -13.09 -0.01 -0.33
N ARG A 309 -13.86 0.58 0.58
CA ARG A 309 -13.43 0.96 1.94
C ARG A 309 -14.47 0.48 2.95
N ILE A 310 -14.04 0.19 4.18
CA ILE A 310 -14.94 0.07 5.34
C ILE A 310 -15.86 1.32 5.40
N LYS A 311 -17.16 1.11 5.59
CA LYS A 311 -18.16 2.18 5.74
C LYS A 311 -18.65 2.23 7.19
N ALA A 312 -17.74 2.62 8.07
CA ALA A 312 -18.06 2.92 9.46
C ALA A 312 -18.88 4.23 9.58
N ASN A 313 -19.44 4.45 10.76
CA ASN A 313 -20.12 5.69 11.15
C ASN A 313 -19.53 6.19 12.47
N ILE A 314 -19.54 7.50 12.72
CA ILE A 314 -19.09 8.07 14.00
C ILE A 314 -20.20 8.90 14.66
N ASP A 315 -20.47 8.63 15.94
CA ASP A 315 -21.25 9.56 16.76
C ASP A 315 -20.33 10.71 17.22
N LEU A 316 -20.53 11.89 16.66
CA LEU A 316 -19.78 13.10 17.00
C LEU A 316 -20.07 13.64 18.42
N SER A 317 -21.03 13.08 19.15
CA SER A 317 -21.36 13.47 20.52
C SER A 317 -20.56 12.72 21.59
N THR A 318 -20.23 11.45 21.33
CA THR A 318 -19.38 10.58 22.18
C THR A 318 -17.95 10.44 21.65
N GLY A 319 -17.79 10.41 20.32
CA GLY A 319 -16.58 10.02 19.60
C GLY A 319 -16.54 8.54 19.20
N THR A 320 -17.58 7.76 19.49
CA THR A 320 -17.67 6.32 19.22
C THR A 320 -17.82 6.03 17.72
N THR A 321 -17.00 5.12 17.19
CA THR A 321 -17.14 4.56 15.83
C THR A 321 -17.91 3.23 15.83
N SER A 322 -18.70 2.99 14.79
CA SER A 322 -19.50 1.76 14.63
C SER A 322 -19.51 1.25 13.19
N TRP A 323 -19.58 -0.06 13.02
CA TRP A 323 -19.63 -0.75 11.72
C TRP A 323 -20.34 -2.09 11.84
N ASP A 324 -21.09 -2.47 10.81
CA ASP A 324 -21.91 -3.70 10.77
C ASP A 324 -21.10 -4.96 10.38
N GLY A 325 -19.88 -4.79 9.85
CA GLY A 325 -19.03 -5.86 9.32
C GLY A 325 -19.18 -6.13 7.83
N THR A 326 -20.09 -5.45 7.12
CA THR A 326 -20.42 -5.76 5.72
C THR A 326 -20.60 -4.53 4.83
N SER A 327 -21.01 -3.38 5.36
CA SER A 327 -21.15 -2.14 4.61
C SER A 327 -19.80 -1.64 4.10
N ARG A 328 -19.70 -1.48 2.78
CA ARG A 328 -18.54 -0.89 2.09
C ARG A 328 -18.92 0.42 1.39
N SER A 329 -17.93 1.28 1.16
CA SER A 329 -18.01 2.42 0.25
C SER A 329 -17.17 2.15 -1.00
N PRO A 330 -17.60 2.52 -2.22
CA PRO A 330 -16.81 2.29 -3.43
C PRO A 330 -15.53 3.13 -3.45
N ALA A 331 -14.50 2.60 -4.10
CA ALA A 331 -13.26 3.29 -4.44
C ALA A 331 -12.93 3.07 -5.92
N LYS A 332 -11.78 3.57 -6.39
CA LYS A 332 -11.26 3.28 -7.73
C LYS A 332 -10.00 2.46 -7.64
N GLY A 333 -10.03 1.27 -8.24
CA GLY A 333 -8.95 0.31 -8.22
C GLY A 333 -9.49 -1.12 -8.15
N LYS A 334 -8.61 -2.07 -7.86
CA LYS A 334 -8.94 -3.47 -7.57
C LYS A 334 -8.48 -3.88 -6.17
N GLU A 335 -9.20 -4.83 -5.58
CA GLU A 335 -8.83 -5.47 -4.33
C GLU A 335 -9.13 -6.98 -4.38
N TYR A 336 -8.31 -7.77 -3.69
CA TYR A 336 -8.57 -9.18 -3.42
C TYR A 336 -9.34 -9.31 -2.12
N GLU A 337 -10.45 -10.04 -2.15
CA GLU A 337 -11.16 -10.55 -0.99
C GLU A 337 -10.69 -11.99 -0.74
N ILE A 338 -10.12 -12.26 0.43
CA ILE A 338 -9.35 -13.48 0.75
C ILE A 338 -10.01 -14.17 1.95
N ASP A 339 -10.28 -15.47 1.84
CA ASP A 339 -10.71 -16.30 2.97
C ASP A 339 -9.48 -16.78 3.76
N LEU A 340 -9.50 -16.60 5.08
CA LEU A 340 -8.42 -17.02 5.99
C LEU A 340 -8.80 -18.19 6.90
N GLY A 341 -9.98 -18.79 6.68
CA GLY A 341 -10.55 -19.83 7.53
C GLY A 341 -11.11 -19.29 8.86
N ASP A 342 -11.85 -20.14 9.57
CA ASP A 342 -12.41 -19.87 10.91
C ASP A 342 -13.28 -18.59 11.02
N GLY A 343 -13.79 -18.08 9.89
CA GLY A 343 -14.53 -16.81 9.82
C GLY A 343 -13.65 -15.55 9.75
N TYR A 344 -12.33 -15.69 9.71
CA TYR A 344 -11.42 -14.59 9.39
C TYR A 344 -11.38 -14.35 7.87
N THR A 345 -11.24 -13.08 7.47
CA THR A 345 -11.06 -12.70 6.06
C THR A 345 -10.04 -11.58 5.93
N ALA A 346 -9.46 -11.41 4.75
CA ALA A 346 -8.63 -10.25 4.43
C ALA A 346 -9.12 -9.53 3.17
N VAL A 347 -8.82 -8.23 3.11
CA VAL A 347 -8.99 -7.41 1.90
C VAL A 347 -7.67 -6.73 1.58
N TYR A 348 -7.05 -7.13 0.47
CA TYR A 348 -5.76 -6.59 0.03
C TYR A 348 -5.88 -5.77 -1.25
N ARG A 349 -5.20 -4.63 -1.30
CA ARG A 349 -5.17 -3.71 -2.45
C ARG A 349 -3.76 -3.69 -3.05
N PRO A 350 -3.50 -4.53 -4.08
CA PRO A 350 -2.16 -4.66 -4.63
C PRO A 350 -1.66 -3.36 -5.27
N HIS A 351 -0.35 -3.20 -5.32
CA HIS A 351 0.37 -2.21 -6.10
C HIS A 351 0.26 -2.53 -7.60
N ALA A 352 0.60 -3.76 -8.03
CA ALA A 352 0.73 -4.09 -9.45
C ALA A 352 -0.59 -3.95 -10.25
N ALA A 353 -1.73 -4.37 -9.69
CA ALA A 353 -3.02 -4.31 -10.39
C ALA A 353 -3.71 -2.91 -10.32
N ASN A 354 -3.08 -1.91 -9.69
CA ASN A 354 -3.64 -0.57 -9.46
C ASN A 354 -2.80 0.52 -10.16
N SER A 355 -3.05 0.74 -11.45
CA SER A 355 -2.26 1.67 -12.27
C SER A 355 -2.39 3.13 -11.82
N GLU A 356 -1.24 3.80 -11.66
CA GLU A 356 -1.04 5.07 -10.95
C GLU A 356 -1.88 6.25 -11.47
N ASN A 357 -2.39 6.13 -12.70
CA ASN A 357 -3.18 7.14 -13.40
C ASN A 357 -4.70 6.87 -13.43
N LYS A 358 -5.20 5.78 -12.82
CA LYS A 358 -6.63 5.37 -12.85
C LYS A 358 -7.20 4.95 -11.50
N SER A 359 -6.42 4.31 -10.64
CA SER A 359 -6.80 3.96 -9.27
C SER A 359 -6.43 5.05 -8.26
N GLU A 360 -7.07 5.04 -7.10
CA GLU A 360 -6.72 5.93 -5.98
C GLU A 360 -5.42 5.43 -5.34
N TYR A 361 -4.28 6.06 -5.69
CA TYR A 361 -2.93 5.70 -5.21
C TYR A 361 -2.84 5.58 -3.68
N SER A 362 -3.60 6.38 -2.94
CA SER A 362 -3.67 6.30 -1.47
C SER A 362 -4.13 4.95 -0.90
N LEU A 363 -4.71 4.06 -1.73
CA LEU A 363 -5.15 2.71 -1.35
C LEU A 363 -4.15 1.60 -1.69
N ARG A 364 -3.08 1.86 -2.44
CA ARG A 364 -2.07 0.85 -2.79
C ARG A 364 -1.38 0.27 -1.55
N GLY A 365 -1.14 -1.04 -1.56
CA GLY A 365 -0.57 -1.80 -0.45
C GLY A 365 -1.50 -1.97 0.76
N GLN A 366 -2.68 -1.34 0.81
CA GLN A 366 -3.53 -1.40 2.01
C GLN A 366 -4.09 -2.81 2.23
N LEU A 367 -3.82 -3.36 3.40
CA LEU A 367 -4.34 -4.64 3.89
C LEU A 367 -5.28 -4.39 5.07
N GLU A 368 -6.46 -4.99 4.98
CA GLU A 368 -7.40 -5.16 6.09
C GLU A 368 -7.42 -6.65 6.45
N VAL A 369 -7.33 -7.00 7.74
CA VAL A 369 -7.64 -8.35 8.24
C VAL A 369 -8.82 -8.21 9.20
N HIS A 370 -9.89 -8.95 8.94
CA HIS A 370 -11.15 -8.89 9.69
C HIS A 370 -11.31 -10.17 10.52
N ALA A 371 -11.66 -10.01 11.79
CA ALA A 371 -11.97 -11.13 12.68
C ALA A 371 -13.44 -11.57 12.57
N PRO A 372 -13.76 -12.79 13.06
CA PRO A 372 -15.12 -13.15 13.45
C PRO A 372 -15.75 -12.11 14.39
N GLN A 373 -17.08 -12.19 14.56
CA GLN A 373 -17.77 -11.28 15.46
C GLN A 373 -17.44 -11.57 16.92
N GLY A 374 -17.21 -10.52 17.70
CA GLY A 374 -16.84 -10.61 19.10
C GLY A 374 -15.56 -9.85 19.42
N SER A 375 -15.16 -9.91 20.69
CA SER A 375 -14.01 -9.19 21.25
C SER A 375 -12.87 -10.13 21.64
N GLY A 376 -11.62 -9.69 21.48
CA GLY A 376 -10.44 -10.39 22.00
C GLY A 376 -9.52 -10.99 20.92
N HIS A 377 -9.78 -10.70 19.65
CA HIS A 377 -9.01 -11.22 18.52
C HIS A 377 -7.74 -10.42 18.23
N GLY A 378 -7.36 -9.43 19.05
CA GLY A 378 -6.29 -8.48 18.75
C GLY A 378 -4.92 -9.13 18.52
N GLN A 379 -4.61 -10.19 19.27
CA GLN A 379 -3.41 -11.03 19.06
C GLN A 379 -3.55 -11.90 17.80
N ASP A 380 -4.68 -12.55 17.60
CA ASP A 380 -4.90 -13.49 16.49
C ASP A 380 -4.97 -12.78 15.13
N LEU A 381 -5.50 -11.56 15.09
CA LEU A 381 -5.45 -10.67 13.93
C LEU A 381 -4.01 -10.39 13.46
N VAL A 382 -3.06 -10.27 14.39
CA VAL A 382 -1.63 -10.14 14.06
C VAL A 382 -1.05 -11.49 13.61
N LYS A 383 -1.39 -12.60 14.29
CA LYS A 383 -0.95 -13.96 13.88
C LYS A 383 -1.40 -14.35 12.48
N ARG A 384 -2.62 -13.96 12.07
CA ARG A 384 -3.22 -14.26 10.75
C ARG A 384 -2.46 -13.61 9.57
N LEU A 385 -1.61 -12.62 9.81
CA LEU A 385 -0.65 -12.12 8.80
C LEU A 385 0.26 -13.25 8.27
N GLY A 386 0.54 -14.27 9.08
CA GLY A 386 1.40 -15.40 8.69
C GLY A 386 0.75 -16.33 7.67
N ALA A 387 -0.59 -16.39 7.63
CA ALA A 387 -1.31 -17.08 6.57
C ALA A 387 -1.13 -16.39 5.21
N LEU A 388 -0.86 -15.08 5.22
CA LEU A 388 -0.51 -14.26 4.03
C LEU A 388 1.03 -14.22 3.80
N HIS A 389 1.79 -15.13 4.39
CA HIS A 389 3.27 -15.17 4.35
C HIS A 389 3.98 -13.89 4.82
N LEU A 390 3.31 -13.03 5.61
CA LEU A 390 3.90 -11.83 6.21
C LEU A 390 4.36 -12.10 7.65
N VAL A 391 5.33 -11.33 8.16
CA VAL A 391 5.70 -11.40 9.58
C VAL A 391 4.50 -11.08 10.46
N ASN A 392 4.29 -11.93 11.48
CA ASN A 392 3.02 -12.07 12.19
C ASN A 392 3.16 -12.08 13.73
N ARG A 393 4.26 -11.51 14.23
CA ARG A 393 4.58 -11.39 15.66
C ARG A 393 4.85 -9.94 16.04
N ALA A 394 4.78 -9.64 17.34
CA ALA A 394 5.18 -8.34 17.86
C ALA A 394 6.65 -8.03 17.54
N MET A 395 6.95 -6.73 17.35
CA MET A 395 8.31 -6.23 17.11
C MET A 395 9.19 -6.33 18.37
N SER A 396 10.42 -6.83 18.22
CA SER A 396 11.46 -6.79 19.26
C SER A 396 12.18 -5.42 19.32
N PRO A 397 12.91 -5.09 20.41
CA PRO A 397 13.58 -3.80 20.53
C PRO A 397 14.73 -3.61 19.52
N ARG A 398 15.28 -4.70 18.97
CA ARG A 398 16.29 -4.65 17.90
C ARG A 398 15.69 -4.40 16.53
N GLU A 399 14.51 -4.93 16.26
CA GLU A 399 13.76 -4.60 15.04
C GLU A 399 13.27 -3.15 15.08
N ALA A 400 12.94 -2.63 16.26
CA ALA A 400 12.64 -1.21 16.45
C ALA A 400 13.88 -0.34 16.14
N GLU A 401 15.06 -0.71 16.62
CA GLU A 401 16.31 0.00 16.30
C GLU A 401 16.64 -0.05 14.79
N TRP A 402 16.39 -1.19 14.12
CA TRP A 402 16.55 -1.32 12.67
C TRP A 402 15.57 -0.43 11.89
N THR A 403 14.27 -0.51 12.22
CA THR A 403 13.21 0.29 11.57
C THR A 403 13.39 1.78 11.80
N TYR A 404 13.86 2.17 12.99
CA TYR A 404 14.25 3.54 13.29
C TYR A 404 15.40 4.04 12.40
N LEU A 405 16.44 3.21 12.19
CA LEU A 405 17.57 3.54 11.33
C LEU A 405 17.17 3.65 9.86
N THR A 406 16.45 2.67 9.31
CA THR A 406 15.98 2.71 7.90
C THR A 406 15.05 3.90 7.65
N ASN A 407 14.14 4.19 8.58
CA ASN A 407 13.25 5.34 8.49
C ASN A 407 14.02 6.68 8.56
N ASN A 408 15.03 6.81 9.43
CA ASN A 408 15.85 8.02 9.45
C ASN A 408 16.74 8.16 8.19
N ILE A 409 17.29 7.05 7.67
CA ILE A 409 18.03 7.03 6.40
C ILE A 409 17.15 7.55 5.25
N HIS A 410 15.88 7.13 5.19
CA HIS A 410 14.91 7.55 4.18
C HIS A 410 14.38 8.98 4.40
N ALA A 411 14.27 9.44 5.66
CA ALA A 411 13.79 10.78 6.03
C ALA A 411 14.84 11.88 5.88
N GLN A 412 16.13 11.54 6.03
CA GLN A 412 17.26 12.45 5.87
C GLN A 412 17.98 12.29 4.51
N GLY A 413 17.60 11.29 3.70
CA GLY A 413 18.20 11.05 2.37
C GLY A 413 19.60 10.40 2.41
N LEU A 414 19.96 9.76 3.53
CA LEU A 414 21.30 9.21 3.77
C LEU A 414 21.61 7.97 2.93
N GLY A 415 20.62 7.31 2.33
CA GLY A 415 20.84 6.13 1.47
C GLY A 415 21.71 6.40 0.23
N ASN A 416 21.87 7.68 -0.14
CA ASN A 416 22.78 8.12 -1.20
C ASN A 416 24.23 8.36 -0.72
N LYS A 417 24.53 8.22 0.58
CA LYS A 417 25.89 8.31 1.14
C LYS A 417 26.62 6.97 0.89
N PRO A 418 27.85 6.97 0.33
CA PRO A 418 28.54 5.73 -0.01
C PRO A 418 28.63 4.71 1.13
N ALA A 419 29.03 5.15 2.33
CA ALA A 419 29.12 4.26 3.49
C ALA A 419 27.77 3.64 3.88
N VAL A 420 26.67 4.41 3.87
CA VAL A 420 25.33 3.88 4.20
C VAL A 420 24.86 2.91 3.13
N LYS A 421 25.06 3.22 1.85
CA LYS A 421 24.70 2.33 0.74
C LYS A 421 25.46 1.00 0.82
N GLU A 422 26.76 1.05 1.12
CA GLU A 422 27.60 -0.14 1.30
C GLU A 422 27.20 -0.95 2.54
N ALA A 423 26.89 -0.29 3.65
CA ALA A 423 26.44 -0.93 4.88
C ALA A 423 25.08 -1.62 4.74
N LEU A 424 24.14 -1.04 3.98
CA LEU A 424 22.86 -1.68 3.66
C LEU A 424 23.08 -2.93 2.80
N ALA A 425 23.78 -2.82 1.66
CA ALA A 425 24.04 -3.96 0.79
C ALA A 425 24.77 -5.13 1.50
N LYS A 426 25.70 -4.81 2.42
CA LYS A 426 26.35 -5.81 3.28
C LYS A 426 25.41 -6.39 4.35
N ALA A 427 24.49 -5.59 4.89
CA ALA A 427 23.49 -6.06 5.86
C ALA A 427 22.47 -7.01 5.21
N ASP A 428 22.18 -6.84 3.92
CA ASP A 428 21.31 -7.76 3.16
C ASP A 428 22.04 -9.09 2.89
N GLN A 429 23.29 -9.04 2.42
CA GLN A 429 24.15 -10.23 2.23
C GLN A 429 24.37 -11.04 3.52
N MET A 430 24.39 -10.39 4.70
CA MET A 430 24.50 -11.11 5.99
C MET A 430 23.32 -12.02 6.28
N GLU A 431 22.13 -11.73 5.74
CA GLU A 431 20.93 -12.54 5.96
C GLU A 431 20.91 -13.78 5.05
N GLU A 432 21.32 -13.61 3.79
CA GLU A 432 21.50 -14.72 2.83
C GLU A 432 22.57 -15.72 3.31
N LEU A 433 23.73 -15.23 3.75
CA LEU A 433 24.79 -16.09 4.30
C LEU A 433 24.35 -16.83 5.57
N GLN A 434 23.57 -16.17 6.44
CA GLN A 434 23.06 -16.80 7.67
C GLN A 434 22.00 -17.88 7.36
N LEU A 435 21.20 -17.69 6.30
CA LEU A 435 20.24 -18.68 5.81
C LEU A 435 20.95 -19.88 5.16
N GLN A 436 22.02 -19.66 4.39
CA GLN A 436 22.86 -20.73 3.84
C GLN A 436 23.52 -21.55 4.97
N GLU A 437 24.03 -20.89 6.02
CA GLU A 437 24.57 -21.56 7.21
C GLU A 437 23.52 -22.43 7.92
N LEU A 438 22.32 -21.88 8.20
CA LEU A 438 21.22 -22.64 8.80
C LEU A 438 20.77 -23.82 7.94
N PHE A 439 20.69 -23.64 6.61
CA PHE A 439 20.38 -24.73 5.68
C PHE A 439 21.41 -25.85 5.77
N HIS A 440 22.72 -25.53 5.76
CA HIS A 440 23.77 -26.54 5.85
C HIS A 440 23.80 -27.27 7.20
N GLN A 441 23.56 -26.57 8.32
CA GLN A 441 23.50 -27.17 9.65
C GLN A 441 22.25 -28.07 9.83
N ASN A 442 21.10 -27.60 9.34
CA ASN A 442 19.80 -28.20 9.62
C ASN A 442 19.19 -29.01 8.46
N ALA A 443 19.92 -29.23 7.35
CA ALA A 443 19.49 -30.05 6.20
C ALA A 443 18.93 -31.43 6.59
N HIS A 444 19.40 -32.01 7.69
CA HIS A 444 18.89 -33.27 8.24
C HIS A 444 17.40 -33.21 8.64
N GLN A 445 16.89 -32.04 9.03
CA GLN A 445 15.48 -31.82 9.42
C GLN A 445 14.54 -31.80 8.20
N ALA A 446 15.06 -31.56 6.99
CA ALA A 446 14.30 -31.60 5.76
C ALA A 446 14.01 -33.04 5.28
N VAL A 447 14.70 -34.04 5.83
CA VAL A 447 14.61 -35.44 5.39
C VAL A 447 13.25 -36.05 5.75
N GLY A 448 12.49 -36.44 4.73
CA GLY A 448 11.18 -37.08 4.89
C GLY A 448 9.99 -36.11 5.01
N LEU A 449 10.22 -34.80 4.95
CA LEU A 449 9.13 -33.83 4.84
C LEU A 449 8.50 -33.83 3.44
N ASN A 450 7.21 -33.54 3.36
CA ASN A 450 6.51 -33.24 2.11
C ASN A 450 6.76 -31.77 1.68
N ALA A 451 6.22 -31.35 0.53
CA ALA A 451 6.39 -29.99 0.02
C ALA A 451 5.96 -28.91 1.03
N ASP A 452 4.84 -29.11 1.73
CA ASP A 452 4.31 -28.17 2.72
C ASP A 452 5.22 -28.05 3.94
N GLY A 453 5.74 -29.19 4.43
CA GLY A 453 6.71 -29.26 5.51
C GLY A 453 8.05 -28.60 5.14
N LEU A 454 8.54 -28.83 3.92
CA LEU A 454 9.75 -28.18 3.40
C LEU A 454 9.57 -26.66 3.27
N SER A 455 8.43 -26.19 2.76
CA SER A 455 8.07 -24.77 2.66
C SER A 455 7.99 -24.11 4.05
N SER A 456 7.37 -24.80 5.02
CA SER A 456 7.26 -24.34 6.40
C SER A 456 8.63 -24.27 7.10
N LEU A 457 9.47 -25.28 6.91
CA LEU A 457 10.83 -25.34 7.46
C LEU A 457 11.73 -24.23 6.88
N ALA A 458 11.68 -24.03 5.56
CA ALA A 458 12.44 -22.96 4.90
C ALA A 458 12.00 -21.56 5.36
N LYS A 459 10.70 -21.32 5.53
CA LYS A 459 10.15 -20.08 6.11
C LYS A 459 10.60 -19.90 7.57
N GLY A 460 10.71 -20.98 8.35
CA GLY A 460 11.30 -21.00 9.69
C GLY A 460 12.76 -20.52 9.70
N TRP A 461 13.62 -21.15 8.90
CA TRP A 461 15.04 -20.78 8.80
C TRP A 461 15.26 -19.35 8.27
N GLN A 462 14.38 -18.83 7.40
CA GLN A 462 14.42 -17.43 6.98
C GLN A 462 14.19 -16.46 8.15
N ILE A 463 13.18 -16.72 9.00
CA ILE A 463 12.88 -15.90 10.18
C ILE A 463 14.03 -15.99 11.20
N GLU A 464 14.60 -17.17 11.39
CA GLU A 464 15.75 -17.40 12.27
C GLU A 464 17.03 -16.70 11.77
N ALA A 465 17.34 -16.81 10.47
CA ALA A 465 18.47 -16.11 9.85
C ALA A 465 18.37 -14.60 10.04
N ALA A 466 17.19 -14.03 9.76
CA ALA A 466 16.91 -12.60 9.95
C ALA A 466 17.11 -12.17 11.41
N ALA A 467 16.63 -12.96 12.38
CA ALA A 467 16.81 -12.68 13.80
C ALA A 467 18.30 -12.75 14.25
N ALA A 468 19.02 -13.80 13.82
CA ALA A 468 20.42 -14.03 14.20
C ALA A 468 21.39 -12.99 13.62
N CYS A 469 21.17 -12.51 12.38
CA CYS A 469 22.04 -11.50 11.78
C CYS A 469 21.71 -10.06 12.25
N LEU A 470 20.49 -9.80 12.75
CA LEU A 470 20.00 -8.45 13.09
C LEU A 470 20.94 -7.61 13.99
N PRO A 471 21.58 -8.12 15.06
CA PRO A 471 22.51 -7.32 15.87
C PRO A 471 23.75 -6.88 15.09
N LYS A 472 24.20 -7.68 14.11
CA LYS A 472 25.31 -7.36 13.20
C LYS A 472 24.84 -6.28 12.20
N LYS A 473 23.66 -6.45 11.59
CA LYS A 473 23.02 -5.50 10.65
C LYS A 473 22.85 -4.11 11.28
N VAL A 474 22.22 -4.05 12.46
CA VAL A 474 22.00 -2.80 13.22
C VAL A 474 23.31 -2.08 13.53
N ARG A 475 24.32 -2.78 14.05
CA ARG A 475 25.63 -2.18 14.37
C ARG A 475 26.30 -1.61 13.11
N LEU A 476 26.32 -2.36 12.01
CA LEU A 476 26.94 -1.97 10.74
C LEU A 476 26.29 -0.71 10.15
N VAL A 477 24.96 -0.67 10.08
CA VAL A 477 24.24 0.48 9.53
C VAL A 477 24.33 1.69 10.45
N ARG A 478 24.27 1.52 11.78
CA ARG A 478 24.43 2.63 12.75
C ARG A 478 25.81 3.28 12.67
N GLU A 479 26.86 2.50 12.43
CA GLU A 479 28.24 2.99 12.20
C GLU A 479 28.33 3.86 10.92
N ALA A 480 27.77 3.37 9.82
CA ALA A 480 27.77 4.06 8.53
C ALA A 480 26.89 5.33 8.53
N VAL A 481 25.79 5.32 9.27
CA VAL A 481 24.93 6.50 9.49
C VAL A 481 25.68 7.55 10.32
N ALA A 482 26.28 7.14 11.45
CA ALA A 482 27.01 8.02 12.35
C ALA A 482 28.14 8.79 11.64
N THR A 483 29.01 8.07 10.95
CA THR A 483 30.11 8.65 10.15
C THR A 483 29.60 9.52 9.00
N SER A 484 28.46 9.18 8.39
CA SER A 484 27.85 9.96 7.31
C SER A 484 27.19 11.28 7.74
N VAL A 485 26.93 11.46 9.05
CA VAL A 485 26.36 12.68 9.65
C VAL A 485 27.30 13.39 10.64
N GLY A 486 28.55 12.92 10.78
CA GLY A 486 29.63 13.64 11.48
C GLY A 486 30.00 13.16 12.88
N PHE A 487 29.41 12.06 13.37
CA PHE A 487 29.86 11.38 14.58
C PHE A 487 31.07 10.48 14.30
N THR A 488 31.90 10.23 15.30
CA THR A 488 33.10 9.38 15.20
C THR A 488 32.75 7.93 14.90
N ASN A 489 31.67 7.42 15.52
CA ASN A 489 31.22 6.03 15.40
C ASN A 489 29.75 5.87 15.81
N GLY A 490 29.21 4.67 15.57
CA GLY A 490 27.83 4.30 15.88
C GLY A 490 27.50 4.20 17.37
N ALA A 491 28.47 4.18 18.28
CA ALA A 491 28.20 4.27 19.72
C ALA A 491 28.02 5.73 20.18
N GLU A 492 28.77 6.67 19.60
CA GLU A 492 28.60 8.10 19.83
C GLU A 492 27.23 8.59 19.33
N LEU A 493 26.82 8.19 18.12
CA LEU A 493 25.47 8.45 17.62
C LEU A 493 24.40 7.89 18.57
N ALA A 494 24.57 6.65 19.06
CA ALA A 494 23.62 6.02 19.97
C ALA A 494 23.55 6.67 21.37
N ALA A 495 24.57 7.45 21.75
CA ALA A 495 24.59 8.27 22.97
C ALA A 495 24.12 9.72 22.73
N SER A 496 23.85 10.12 21.49
CA SER A 496 23.43 11.48 21.15
C SER A 496 21.99 11.78 21.58
N THR A 497 21.70 13.04 21.93
CA THR A 497 20.41 13.46 22.49
C THR A 497 19.20 13.28 21.57
N GLY A 498 19.43 13.10 20.27
CA GLY A 498 18.38 12.77 19.29
C GLY A 498 18.18 11.28 19.02
N TYR A 499 19.02 10.38 19.51
CA TYR A 499 18.92 8.95 19.19
C TYR A 499 17.93 8.22 20.10
N ASP A 500 16.64 8.27 19.74
CA ASP A 500 15.57 7.53 20.42
C ASP A 500 14.96 6.48 19.47
N PRO A 501 15.45 5.23 19.49
CA PRO A 501 14.92 4.16 18.65
C PRO A 501 13.55 3.62 19.12
N LYS A 502 12.93 4.22 20.14
CA LYS A 502 11.60 3.82 20.61
C LYS A 502 10.52 4.57 19.81
N PRO A 503 9.63 3.86 19.09
CA PRO A 503 8.52 4.52 18.42
C PRO A 503 7.53 5.06 19.45
N LYS A 504 6.98 6.24 19.14
CA LYS A 504 6.05 6.95 20.03
C LYS A 504 4.62 6.65 19.56
N ALA A 505 3.80 6.08 20.44
CA ALA A 505 2.37 5.87 20.19
C ALA A 505 1.58 7.12 20.61
N ALA A 506 0.82 7.72 19.68
CA ALA A 506 0.12 8.98 19.91
C ALA A 506 -1.15 9.08 19.07
N GLY A 507 -2.31 9.28 19.71
CA GLY A 507 -3.58 9.56 19.00
C GLY A 507 -4.05 8.45 18.05
N GLY A 508 -3.72 7.19 18.32
CA GLY A 508 -4.01 6.05 17.43
C GLY A 508 -2.91 5.72 16.42
N TRP A 509 -1.86 6.55 16.33
CA TRP A 509 -0.79 6.42 15.33
C TRP A 509 0.55 6.02 15.98
N LEU A 510 1.46 5.47 15.17
CA LEU A 510 2.89 5.35 15.50
C LEU A 510 3.68 6.46 14.80
N THR A 511 4.67 7.00 15.50
CA THR A 511 5.59 8.01 14.97
C THR A 511 7.01 7.68 15.38
N TRP A 512 7.93 7.57 14.41
CA TRP A 512 9.36 7.36 14.64
C TRP A 512 10.06 8.71 14.73
N GLY A 513 10.85 8.93 15.78
CA GLY A 513 11.56 10.19 16.01
C GLY A 513 12.72 10.44 15.03
N ARG A 514 13.26 11.66 15.06
CA ARG A 514 14.32 12.12 14.16
C ARG A 514 15.59 12.54 14.89
N PHE A 515 16.70 11.83 14.69
CA PHE A 515 17.95 12.18 15.37
C PHE A 515 18.54 13.51 14.89
N ASP A 516 18.32 13.91 13.64
CA ASP A 516 18.72 15.23 13.15
C ASP A 516 17.99 16.36 13.92
N LEU A 517 16.76 16.13 14.38
CA LEU A 517 16.00 17.13 15.14
C LEU A 517 16.40 17.24 16.60
N GLY A 518 16.78 16.13 17.23
CA GLY A 518 17.31 16.14 18.60
C GLY A 518 18.74 16.67 18.68
N ASN A 519 19.54 16.52 17.61
CA ASN A 519 20.94 16.93 17.58
C ASN A 519 21.13 18.36 17.02
N ASP A 520 20.48 18.75 15.92
CA ASP A 520 20.55 20.13 15.35
C ASP A 520 19.52 21.09 15.96
N LYS A 521 19.00 20.80 17.16
CA LYS A 521 17.83 21.48 17.76
C LYS A 521 17.95 23.01 17.81
N GLU A 522 19.13 23.55 18.12
CA GLU A 522 19.37 25.01 18.13
C GLU A 522 19.33 25.63 16.73
N VAL A 523 19.94 24.95 15.75
CA VAL A 523 19.96 25.37 14.34
C VAL A 523 18.55 25.39 13.77
N LEU A 524 17.74 24.39 14.12
CA LEU A 524 16.35 24.26 13.69
C LEU A 524 15.42 25.26 14.40
N ASN A 525 15.56 25.48 15.71
CA ASN A 525 14.86 26.55 16.42
C ASN A 525 15.09 27.91 15.74
N LYS A 526 16.33 28.20 15.36
CA LYS A 526 16.68 29.43 14.63
C LYS A 526 16.12 29.46 13.21
N ALA A 527 16.10 28.33 12.50
CA ALA A 527 15.49 28.24 11.17
C ALA A 527 13.97 28.49 11.21
N TRP A 528 13.30 28.09 12.29
CA TRP A 528 11.86 28.27 12.52
C TRP A 528 11.48 29.55 13.29
N GLU A 529 12.44 30.44 13.58
CA GLU A 529 12.18 31.67 14.33
C GLU A 529 11.10 32.55 13.66
N GLY A 530 10.08 32.94 14.43
CA GLY A 530 8.94 33.72 13.96
C GLY A 530 7.98 32.97 13.01
N LYS A 531 8.11 31.65 12.89
CA LYS A 531 7.29 30.78 12.05
C LYS A 531 6.48 29.78 12.89
N SER A 532 5.34 29.38 12.36
CA SER A 532 4.44 28.38 12.96
C SER A 532 3.93 27.45 11.86
N LEU A 533 3.66 26.19 12.21
CA LEU A 533 2.84 25.31 11.38
C LEU A 533 1.36 25.59 11.67
N ALA A 534 0.53 25.64 10.62
CA ALA A 534 -0.90 25.88 10.77
C ALA A 534 -1.75 24.98 9.88
N HIS A 535 -2.69 24.26 10.49
CA HIS A 535 -3.78 23.59 9.79
C HIS A 535 -5.01 24.51 9.75
N SER A 536 -5.65 24.63 8.58
CA SER A 536 -6.82 25.49 8.39
C SER A 536 -8.09 24.65 8.25
N VAL A 537 -9.04 24.82 9.17
CA VAL A 537 -10.25 23.99 9.23
C VAL A 537 -11.38 24.62 8.43
N THR A 538 -11.98 23.84 7.55
CA THR A 538 -13.13 24.21 6.70
C THR A 538 -14.47 23.77 7.30
N GLY A 539 -15.56 24.38 6.81
CA GLY A 539 -16.95 23.98 7.15
C GLY A 539 -17.42 24.23 8.59
N GLY A 540 -16.61 24.84 9.47
CA GLY A 540 -16.94 24.98 10.90
C GLY A 540 -16.77 23.69 11.71
N ASN A 541 -15.97 22.74 11.19
CA ASN A 541 -15.77 21.42 11.79
C ASN A 541 -14.80 21.40 12.99
N LEU A 542 -14.28 22.54 13.43
CA LEU A 542 -13.22 22.63 14.45
C LEU A 542 -13.57 21.91 15.75
N ALA A 543 -14.79 22.10 16.25
CA ALA A 543 -15.26 21.42 17.45
C ALA A 543 -15.54 19.91 17.23
N ASN A 544 -15.76 19.46 16.00
CA ASN A 544 -15.97 18.05 15.68
C ASN A 544 -14.62 17.31 15.60
N ILE A 545 -13.59 17.95 15.03
CA ILE A 545 -12.19 17.46 15.03
C ILE A 545 -11.66 17.34 16.48
N LEU A 546 -11.99 18.31 17.34
CA LEU A 546 -11.62 18.25 18.76
C LEU A 546 -12.49 17.27 19.58
N ALA A 547 -13.62 16.78 19.03
CA ALA A 547 -14.43 15.73 19.65
C ALA A 547 -13.84 14.34 19.42
N THR A 548 -13.25 14.06 18.26
CA THR A 548 -12.42 12.86 18.07
C THR A 548 -11.14 12.94 18.91
N GLY A 549 -10.55 14.14 18.98
CA GLY A 549 -9.28 14.41 19.68
C GLY A 549 -8.04 14.27 18.78
N VAL A 550 -8.24 13.99 17.49
CA VAL A 550 -7.14 13.74 16.53
C VAL A 550 -7.38 14.48 15.22
N LEU A 551 -6.31 15.00 14.64
CA LEU A 551 -6.32 15.44 13.24
C LEU A 551 -5.95 14.23 12.39
N ALA A 552 -6.87 13.73 11.57
CA ALA A 552 -6.70 12.51 10.79
C ALA A 552 -6.69 12.77 9.27
N SER A 553 -5.90 11.99 8.54
CA SER A 553 -5.78 12.03 7.07
C SER A 553 -7.07 11.62 6.39
N THR A 554 -7.19 11.86 5.08
CA THR A 554 -8.44 11.58 4.34
C THR A 554 -8.81 10.09 4.37
N GLU A 555 -7.83 9.18 4.31
CA GLU A 555 -8.09 7.74 4.49
C GLU A 555 -8.41 7.37 5.95
N ARG A 556 -7.69 7.90 6.95
CA ARG A 556 -8.00 7.62 8.36
C ARG A 556 -9.34 8.22 8.80
N ARG A 557 -9.80 9.33 8.20
CA ARG A 557 -11.17 9.85 8.40
C ARG A 557 -12.22 8.85 7.88
N ALA A 558 -11.98 8.22 6.73
CA ALA A 558 -12.88 7.20 6.21
C ALA A 558 -12.99 5.98 7.14
N THR A 559 -11.86 5.47 7.65
CA THR A 559 -11.87 4.34 8.61
C THR A 559 -12.53 4.73 9.94
N MET A 560 -12.35 5.97 10.42
CA MET A 560 -13.04 6.49 11.61
C MET A 560 -14.58 6.57 11.46
N GLY A 561 -15.12 6.48 10.24
CA GLY A 561 -16.54 6.70 9.96
C GLY A 561 -16.93 8.18 9.79
N ILE A 562 -15.96 9.04 9.48
CA ILE A 562 -16.18 10.47 9.21
C ILE A 562 -16.52 10.66 7.73
N SER A 563 -17.59 11.40 7.44
CA SER A 563 -18.04 11.68 6.06
C SER A 563 -16.99 12.40 5.21
N THR A 564 -17.00 12.13 3.91
CA THR A 564 -16.25 12.88 2.89
C THR A 564 -16.78 14.31 2.72
N GLY A 565 -16.03 15.16 2.02
CA GLY A 565 -16.38 16.55 1.71
C GLY A 565 -16.14 17.54 2.87
N LEU A 566 -15.41 17.13 3.92
CA LEU A 566 -15.07 18.01 5.04
C LEU A 566 -13.70 18.69 4.85
N GLY A 567 -12.76 17.98 4.23
CA GLY A 567 -11.47 18.51 3.76
C GLY A 567 -11.60 19.29 2.44
N MET A 568 -10.51 19.95 2.05
CA MET A 568 -10.35 20.53 0.72
C MET A 568 -9.71 19.47 -0.20
N SER A 569 -10.12 19.42 -1.47
CA SER A 569 -9.46 18.60 -2.51
C SER A 569 -9.34 17.09 -2.25
N GLU A 570 -10.18 16.51 -1.40
CA GLU A 570 -10.09 15.09 -0.98
C GLU A 570 -10.04 14.06 -2.13
N GLN A 571 -10.52 14.40 -3.33
CA GLN A 571 -10.43 13.51 -4.49
C GLN A 571 -9.07 13.60 -5.19
N GLN A 572 -8.44 14.76 -5.23
CA GLN A 572 -7.07 14.97 -5.73
C GLN A 572 -6.09 14.23 -4.82
N ASP A 573 -6.17 14.47 -3.51
CA ASP A 573 -5.35 13.84 -2.46
C ASP A 573 -5.24 12.31 -2.64
N LYS A 574 -6.34 11.66 -3.05
CA LYS A 574 -6.41 10.21 -3.24
C LYS A 574 -5.63 9.71 -4.46
N PHE A 575 -5.60 10.48 -5.54
CA PHE A 575 -4.83 10.15 -6.74
C PHE A 575 -3.34 10.51 -6.59
N THR A 576 -3.03 11.61 -5.90
CA THR A 576 -1.64 12.02 -5.63
C THR A 576 -0.97 11.18 -4.53
N GLY A 577 -1.76 10.50 -3.70
CA GLY A 577 -1.31 9.76 -2.51
C GLY A 577 -1.34 10.58 -1.21
N GLY A 578 -1.51 11.90 -1.30
CA GLY A 578 -1.61 12.82 -0.17
C GLY A 578 -2.74 12.49 0.83
N ALA A 579 -3.77 11.74 0.42
CA ALA A 579 -4.89 11.33 1.27
C ALA A 579 -4.48 10.45 2.46
N GLY A 580 -3.31 9.82 2.42
CA GLY A 580 -2.72 9.13 3.58
C GLY A 580 -2.16 10.09 4.65
N SER A 581 -2.05 11.39 4.35
CA SER A 581 -1.40 12.41 5.19
C SER A 581 -2.36 13.50 5.71
N VAL A 582 -1.95 14.22 6.76
CA VAL A 582 -2.58 15.47 7.20
C VAL A 582 -1.76 16.67 6.76
N PHE A 583 -2.45 17.71 6.31
CA PHE A 583 -1.87 18.89 5.67
C PHE A 583 -1.77 20.07 6.63
N MET A 584 -0.58 20.64 6.77
CA MET A 584 -0.31 21.91 7.43
C MET A 584 0.38 22.85 6.44
N ARG A 585 0.52 24.13 6.82
CA ARG A 585 1.26 25.12 6.04
C ARG A 585 2.18 25.93 6.93
N VAL A 586 3.38 26.24 6.43
CA VAL A 586 4.32 27.17 7.06
C VAL A 586 3.74 28.58 6.97
N ARG A 587 3.77 29.30 8.10
CA ARG A 587 3.21 30.64 8.27
C ARG A 587 4.07 31.46 9.23
N LYS A 588 3.97 32.79 9.17
CA LYS A 588 4.47 33.67 10.25
C LYS A 588 3.62 33.46 11.50
N SER A 589 4.22 33.47 12.69
CA SER A 589 3.51 33.19 13.95
C SER A 589 2.41 34.20 14.32
N THR A 590 2.36 35.36 13.66
CA THR A 590 1.35 36.41 13.83
C THR A 590 -0.05 36.04 13.28
N ILE A 591 -0.42 34.76 13.28
CA ILE A 591 -1.74 34.26 12.85
C ILE A 591 -2.79 34.68 13.88
N SER A 592 -3.85 35.36 13.44
CA SER A 592 -4.90 35.93 14.30
C SER A 592 -6.33 35.74 13.75
N HIS A 593 -6.53 34.77 12.85
CA HIS A 593 -7.80 34.56 12.16
C HIS A 593 -8.11 33.06 12.02
N GLY A 594 -9.25 32.61 12.58
CA GLY A 594 -9.70 31.22 12.57
C GLY A 594 -10.57 30.83 11.35
N PRO A 595 -11.08 29.59 11.31
CA PRO A 595 -10.79 28.50 12.24
C PRO A 595 -9.45 27.81 11.90
N LYS A 596 -8.53 27.70 12.88
CA LYS A 596 -7.19 27.12 12.69
C LYS A 596 -6.66 26.41 13.93
N LEU A 597 -5.89 25.36 13.69
CA LEU A 597 -4.98 24.75 14.67
C LEU A 597 -3.57 25.26 14.36
N VAL A 598 -2.82 25.74 15.36
CA VAL A 598 -1.51 26.37 15.17
C VAL A 598 -0.49 25.82 16.16
N TRP A 599 0.68 25.45 15.65
CA TRP A 599 1.85 25.01 16.40
C TRP A 599 2.95 26.07 16.26
N ASP A 600 3.14 26.83 17.35
CA ASP A 600 4.18 27.85 17.50
C ASP A 600 5.51 27.25 17.99
N ASP A 601 5.49 25.97 18.36
CA ASP A 601 6.64 25.06 18.34
C ASP A 601 6.42 24.07 17.19
N PRO A 602 7.02 24.31 16.00
CA PRO A 602 6.92 23.39 14.87
C PRO A 602 7.66 22.07 15.09
N LEU A 603 8.74 22.06 15.89
CA LEU A 603 9.62 20.89 16.03
C LEU A 603 8.90 19.73 16.73
N LYS A 604 7.97 20.04 17.64
CA LYS A 604 7.00 19.08 18.22
C LYS A 604 6.25 18.23 17.18
N VAL A 605 6.02 18.75 15.97
CA VAL A 605 5.32 18.02 14.89
C VAL A 605 6.29 17.46 13.86
N LEU A 606 7.45 18.10 13.70
CA LEU A 606 8.47 17.72 12.73
C LEU A 606 9.37 16.56 13.20
N ASP A 607 9.36 16.21 14.50
CA ASP A 607 9.99 15.02 15.10
C ASP A 607 9.27 13.71 14.68
N ASN A 608 9.23 13.48 13.37
CA ASN A 608 8.56 12.35 12.74
C ASN A 608 9.24 12.06 11.39
N THR A 609 9.71 10.82 11.17
CA THR A 609 10.37 10.41 9.91
C THR A 609 9.46 10.50 8.68
N SER A 610 8.14 10.43 8.86
CA SER A 610 7.15 10.50 7.78
C SER A 610 6.90 11.92 7.23
N ILE A 611 7.61 12.94 7.73
CA ILE A 611 7.48 14.33 7.28
C ILE A 611 8.01 14.53 5.86
N TYR A 612 7.20 15.17 5.03
CA TYR A 612 7.60 15.74 3.74
C TYR A 612 6.86 17.06 3.49
N GLY A 613 7.31 17.86 2.53
CA GLY A 613 6.73 19.16 2.23
C GLY A 613 7.03 19.66 0.82
N TYR A 614 6.18 20.58 0.35
CA TYR A 614 6.30 21.29 -0.92
C TYR A 614 6.21 22.82 -0.71
N PRO A 615 6.98 23.63 -1.46
CA PRO A 615 6.94 25.09 -1.36
C PRO A 615 5.67 25.72 -1.98
N SER A 616 4.90 24.91 -2.71
CA SER A 616 3.68 25.24 -3.47
C SER A 616 2.59 24.18 -3.21
N ASP A 617 1.45 24.31 -3.89
CA ASP A 617 0.33 23.36 -3.81
C ASP A 617 0.56 22.16 -4.74
N HIS A 618 0.60 20.93 -4.20
CA HIS A 618 0.80 19.70 -4.97
C HIS A 618 -0.21 18.60 -4.57
N PHE A 619 -1.19 18.92 -3.73
CA PHE A 619 -2.07 17.97 -3.02
C PHE A 619 -1.28 16.84 -2.35
N GLY A 620 -0.12 17.17 -1.76
CA GLY A 620 0.71 16.21 -1.01
C GLY A 620 1.23 15.03 -1.85
N ALA A 621 1.59 15.27 -3.12
CA ALA A 621 1.93 14.19 -4.05
C ALA A 621 3.14 13.32 -3.63
N ILE A 622 2.93 12.00 -3.74
CA ILE A 622 3.94 10.94 -3.60
C ILE A 622 3.88 9.91 -4.74
N ASN A 623 2.78 9.88 -5.51
CA ASN A 623 2.60 9.11 -6.74
C ASN A 623 3.59 9.59 -7.82
N PRO A 624 4.59 8.78 -8.24
CA PRO A 624 5.66 9.25 -9.11
C PRO A 624 5.21 9.58 -10.53
N ASP A 625 4.21 8.86 -11.08
CA ASP A 625 3.61 9.12 -12.39
C ASP A 625 2.68 10.36 -12.41
N HIS A 626 2.26 10.87 -11.25
CA HIS A 626 1.35 12.01 -11.20
C HIS A 626 2.06 13.33 -11.53
N HIS A 627 1.50 14.11 -12.45
CA HIS A 627 2.07 15.39 -12.95
C HIS A 627 2.34 16.50 -11.90
N LEU A 628 1.96 16.29 -10.64
CA LEU A 628 2.28 17.19 -9.52
C LEU A 628 3.39 16.64 -8.60
N HIS A 629 3.73 15.36 -8.69
CA HIS A 629 4.96 14.87 -8.09
C HIS A 629 6.17 15.51 -8.79
N SER A 630 7.13 15.97 -8.01
CA SER A 630 8.26 16.74 -8.50
C SER A 630 9.42 16.73 -7.52
N GLY A 631 10.65 16.89 -8.02
CA GLY A 631 11.87 17.01 -7.22
C GLY A 631 11.96 18.25 -6.32
N SER A 632 10.88 19.02 -6.19
CA SER A 632 10.72 20.06 -5.16
C SER A 632 10.21 19.53 -3.82
N LEU A 633 9.86 18.23 -3.76
CA LEU A 633 9.57 17.53 -2.50
C LEU A 633 10.80 17.57 -1.61
N THR A 634 10.62 17.92 -0.33
CA THR A 634 11.70 17.82 0.65
C THR A 634 11.23 17.23 1.98
N LYS A 635 12.12 16.50 2.64
CA LYS A 635 11.94 15.92 3.98
C LYS A 635 12.85 16.57 5.03
N ASP A 636 13.54 17.63 4.63
CA ASP A 636 14.51 18.38 5.42
C ASP A 636 13.78 19.52 6.16
N PRO A 637 13.63 19.45 7.50
CA PRO A 637 12.83 20.44 8.24
C PRO A 637 13.43 21.85 8.25
N LYS A 638 14.72 22.02 7.89
CA LYS A 638 15.33 23.33 7.69
C LYS A 638 14.91 23.94 6.35
N LYS A 639 14.90 23.14 5.27
CA LYS A 639 14.36 23.57 3.96
C LYS A 639 12.85 23.84 4.01
N ILE A 640 12.08 23.03 4.75
CA ILE A 640 10.65 23.28 4.98
C ILE A 640 10.46 24.66 5.66
N ALA A 641 11.34 25.06 6.57
CA ALA A 641 11.28 26.38 7.20
C ALA A 641 11.44 27.55 6.22
N GLU A 642 12.04 27.34 5.04
CA GLU A 642 12.23 28.37 4.00
C GLU A 642 10.95 28.60 3.16
N PHE A 643 9.92 27.77 3.32
CA PHE A 643 8.65 27.87 2.59
C PHE A 643 7.91 29.19 2.91
N SER A 644 7.89 30.08 1.92
CA SER A 644 7.25 31.40 1.98
C SER A 644 5.99 31.52 1.12
N GLY A 645 5.74 30.57 0.22
CA GLY A 645 4.59 30.56 -0.69
C GLY A 645 3.25 30.45 0.05
N GLY A 646 2.23 31.16 -0.45
CA GLY A 646 0.89 31.15 0.16
C GLY A 646 0.26 29.76 0.23
N SER A 647 0.51 28.91 -0.76
CA SER A 647 -0.05 27.56 -0.86
C SER A 647 0.94 26.43 -0.52
N ASN A 648 2.06 26.73 0.15
CA ASN A 648 2.99 25.68 0.60
C ASN A 648 2.29 24.61 1.45
N GLU A 649 2.83 23.40 1.45
CA GLU A 649 2.28 22.23 2.13
C GLU A 649 3.34 21.51 2.97
N VAL A 650 2.95 21.05 4.16
CA VAL A 650 3.75 20.20 5.04
C VAL A 650 2.86 19.05 5.48
N MET A 651 3.30 17.82 5.20
CA MET A 651 2.52 16.60 5.33
C MET A 651 3.08 15.73 6.47
N VAL A 652 2.18 15.18 7.29
CA VAL A 652 2.47 14.12 8.28
C VAL A 652 1.62 12.91 7.92
N LYS A 653 2.19 11.70 7.87
CA LYS A 653 1.41 10.48 7.61
C LYS A 653 0.41 10.20 8.75
N ASN A 654 -0.74 9.61 8.42
CA ASN A 654 -1.85 9.24 9.31
C ASN A 654 -2.54 10.41 10.04
N GLY A 655 -1.83 11.13 10.91
CA GLY A 655 -2.44 12.19 11.72
C GLY A 655 -1.62 12.70 12.90
N LEU A 656 -2.27 13.51 13.74
CA LEU A 656 -1.72 14.11 14.96
C LEU A 656 -2.68 13.97 16.14
N ASP A 657 -2.11 13.78 17.32
CA ASP A 657 -2.78 13.77 18.63
C ASP A 657 -3.01 15.21 19.13
N LEU A 658 -4.24 15.72 19.03
CA LEU A 658 -4.55 17.11 19.36
C LEU A 658 -4.72 17.36 20.87
N LEU A 659 -4.80 16.31 21.69
CA LEU A 659 -5.10 16.42 23.12
C LEU A 659 -3.90 16.05 24.01
N GLY A 660 -3.03 15.16 23.55
CA GLY A 660 -1.79 14.76 24.20
C GLY A 660 -0.54 15.40 23.58
N VAL A 661 0.37 14.58 23.04
CA VAL A 661 1.76 15.01 22.75
C VAL A 661 1.86 16.02 21.62
N HIS A 662 1.03 15.91 20.58
CA HIS A 662 1.00 16.84 19.44
C HIS A 662 0.00 18.00 19.64
N ALA A 663 -0.45 18.27 20.88
CA ALA A 663 -1.43 19.32 21.15
C ALA A 663 -0.98 20.70 20.60
N PRO A 664 -1.87 21.45 19.90
CA PRO A 664 -1.53 22.72 19.27
C PRO A 664 -1.29 23.82 20.30
N SER A 665 -0.36 24.72 19.99
CA SER A 665 -0.03 25.89 20.81
C SER A 665 -1.21 26.86 20.93
N ARG A 666 -2.03 26.97 19.88
CA ARG A 666 -3.25 27.80 19.81
C ARG A 666 -4.32 27.13 18.96
N ILE A 667 -5.58 27.30 19.38
CA ILE A 667 -6.80 26.90 18.67
C ILE A 667 -7.60 28.18 18.39
N ILE A 668 -7.45 28.72 17.19
CA ILE A 668 -8.10 29.98 16.80
C ILE A 668 -9.48 29.65 16.23
N CYS A 669 -10.54 30.08 16.88
CA CYS A 669 -11.92 29.91 16.40
C CYS A 669 -12.32 31.02 15.42
N LYS A 670 -13.37 30.83 14.63
CA LYS A 670 -13.90 31.88 13.74
C LYS A 670 -14.64 33.00 14.50
N ASP A 671 -15.27 32.65 15.63
CA ASP A 671 -16.11 33.54 16.43
C ASP A 671 -16.26 33.05 17.89
N GLY A 672 -16.88 33.86 18.74
CA GLY A 672 -17.11 33.56 20.16
C GLY A 672 -18.16 32.46 20.44
N ALA A 673 -18.99 32.07 19.47
CA ALA A 673 -19.90 30.93 19.61
C ALA A 673 -19.19 29.61 19.33
N GLU A 674 -18.31 29.58 18.32
CA GLU A 674 -17.41 28.45 18.07
C GLU A 674 -16.43 28.24 19.22
N LYS A 675 -15.84 29.31 19.79
CA LYS A 675 -15.04 29.22 21.03
C LYS A 675 -15.83 28.55 22.17
N LYS A 676 -17.11 28.91 22.38
CA LYS A 676 -17.97 28.25 23.38
C LYS A 676 -18.21 26.78 23.06
N LYS A 677 -18.47 26.41 21.80
CA LYS A 677 -18.64 25.01 21.39
C LYS A 677 -17.35 24.20 21.62
N VAL A 678 -16.20 24.71 21.19
CA VAL A 678 -14.88 24.09 21.37
C VAL A 678 -14.56 23.86 22.85
N LEU A 679 -14.70 24.90 23.70
CA LEU A 679 -14.47 24.77 25.13
C LEU A 679 -15.43 23.78 25.81
N SER A 680 -16.68 23.67 25.33
CA SER A 680 -17.62 22.66 25.84
C SER A 680 -17.20 21.24 25.47
N VAL A 681 -16.72 21.01 24.24
CA VAL A 681 -16.21 19.69 23.80
C VAL A 681 -14.97 19.29 24.60
N LEU A 682 -13.98 20.19 24.75
CA LEU A 682 -12.77 19.92 25.53
C LEU A 682 -13.11 19.61 27.00
N LYS A 683 -13.99 20.41 27.64
CA LYS A 683 -14.42 20.18 29.03
C LYS A 683 -15.22 18.88 29.19
N LYS A 684 -16.00 18.45 28.18
CA LYS A 684 -16.68 17.14 28.16
C LYS A 684 -15.69 15.96 28.08
N LYS A 685 -14.58 16.10 27.35
CA LYS A 685 -13.49 15.10 27.31
C LYS A 685 -12.52 15.19 28.51
N GLY A 686 -12.86 15.94 29.56
CA GLY A 686 -12.02 16.12 30.75
C GLY A 686 -10.79 17.02 30.55
N VAL A 687 -10.60 17.60 29.36
CA VAL A 687 -9.41 18.38 29.01
C VAL A 687 -9.47 19.76 29.66
N THR A 688 -8.63 19.98 30.66
CA THR A 688 -8.48 21.28 31.36
C THR A 688 -7.26 22.08 30.89
N GLN A 689 -6.25 21.41 30.33
CA GLN A 689 -5.03 22.01 29.79
C GLN A 689 -4.66 21.36 28.46
N LEU A 690 -3.93 22.10 27.61
CA LEU A 690 -3.27 21.61 26.40
C LEU A 690 -1.85 22.19 26.36
N GLY A 691 -0.85 21.34 26.14
CA GLY A 691 0.56 21.76 26.10
C GLY A 691 1.04 22.50 27.36
N GLY A 692 0.52 22.16 28.54
CA GLY A 692 0.83 22.81 29.83
C GLY A 692 0.17 24.17 30.05
N LYS A 693 -0.78 24.59 29.18
CA LYS A 693 -1.53 25.85 29.30
C LYS A 693 -3.02 25.56 29.49
N ALA A 694 -3.73 26.39 30.24
CA ALA A 694 -5.18 26.22 30.45
C ALA A 694 -5.94 26.38 29.12
N ILE A 695 -6.98 25.55 28.88
CA ILE A 695 -7.70 25.57 27.58
C ILE A 695 -8.31 26.93 27.23
N ASP A 696 -8.72 27.73 28.22
CA ASP A 696 -9.26 29.08 27.99
C ASP A 696 -8.18 30.10 27.51
N GLN A 697 -6.88 29.78 27.67
CA GLN A 697 -5.73 30.51 27.10
C GLN A 697 -5.34 30.00 25.70
N VAL A 698 -5.51 28.71 25.44
CA VAL A 698 -5.15 28.07 24.15
C VAL A 698 -6.22 28.30 23.09
N VAL A 699 -7.50 28.26 23.47
CA VAL A 699 -8.64 28.50 22.57
C VAL A 699 -8.90 29.99 22.47
N THR A 700 -8.64 30.61 21.32
CA THR A 700 -8.88 32.04 21.05
C THR A 700 -10.00 32.23 20.03
N VAL A 701 -10.30 33.50 19.75
CA VAL A 701 -10.95 33.97 18.51
C VAL A 701 -9.87 34.75 17.76
#